data_AF-A0A6B9TLZ0-F1
#
_entry.id   AF-A0A6B9TLZ0-F1
#
_cell.length_a   1.000
_cell.length_b   1.000
_cell.length_c   1.000
_cell.angle_alpha   90.00
_cell.angle_beta   90.00
_cell.angle_gamma   90.00
#
_symmetry.space_group_name_H-M   'P 1'
#
loop_
_entity.id
_entity.type
_entity.pdbx_description
1 polymer ?
#
loop_
_entity_poly.entity_id
_entity_poly.type
_entity_poly.pdbx_seq_one_letter_code
_entity_poly.pdbx_strand_id
1 'polypeptide(L)'
;MSECPNNDKEDALHIIMERKDEILTAEIGALLHDIGKCHPDFIVSKSLEGGTYSHTKIESILSGELVDLLRDEKFRVGETDIYTLIREHHTKSGSSKYLQLLRICDRLDSADDKGIVTKKQPVENTVISTPFGYPKEAIDLKCLMKRFEDLERTLHDLLRHYVDGDDMGLSSLRNSLISTLRNTFTHALGETRIPANDVTLWDHSRSTASLFKSMVCHEILDGGENSPAEVNPEWRVLGFCWDGEEFINRGKRIADILTRERIIEDIKVALKRKFEEEIPVGNVIYEDINGIYITFPGIDREKNWKFIKDCAMEGYQIIRDMSDDEIWPFVLLSERSRSLTIMKSCLEFAERKRRIPKRSPVIFCEGDEKYLEYGSAPTAADEGDICPVCRLRSKAIDRAACEVCDERRRGRLDRWLDGGEDTVWIDEVADENNRIALITLSLNLSRWLDGTMLRTIYSRTPEEWYSKAKKIKENRQFMEKIKKSIQRELNVDSPQELAEYLMEYFVKEALRDPEFKDPQDKISLRAKILDTFFEDITISENKNKNSLFVGVAWKNFKRREQSNDVKHILTSLFTQNPSPARLYRIWNETGEFLDSLMDGIRDRVYNSKWKRLRFHVDSKMEVIKDNDKTEVTKDNDKMEVIKDTEHERKGFIIKIDGLQPEYLLAFHESNGEFYTIESLSKYTFHGEKGKDAVRKALKKEGITWLSPEDDPEMNLLNGDHALSINILKEEEYTPMIKIKGAPTLLQIIVPASDSMKIIELIMCLYSERFRKVTGKLPLNLGLLVAGRKFPLYMLLDAGERLLNGDEFQKPEMLDPWWELQCMESDPYYGFYPTYSRDEYSIMDLEWLTSGGIYHLQPGYFDFEMLSATDDRYLITYDNGRRNTPEHRLYSARPLYLHMIPNMIRLWEVLRSNLSNSKMNSLEENLTSRLRELRGVRDPSREIVFKRFALASLMDAFNGKWKSLRSETQDFILRSAVDGFLLDTLVLFRHILKEDGNEN
;
A
#
# COMPACT_ATOMS: atom_id res chain seq x y z
N MET A 1 32.04 27.53 -0.10
CA MET A 1 33.15 27.13 -0.99
C MET A 1 34.39 26.99 -0.14
N SER A 2 34.74 25.76 0.21
CA SER A 2 36.04 25.35 0.73
C SER A 2 36.33 24.03 0.03
N GLU A 3 37.30 24.06 -0.88
CA GLU A 3 37.72 22.91 -1.68
C GLU A 3 38.19 21.79 -0.73
N CYS A 4 37.48 20.67 -0.73
CA CYS A 4 37.97 19.43 -0.12
C CYS A 4 39.08 18.85 -0.99
N PRO A 5 40.13 18.27 -0.39
CA PRO A 5 41.26 17.74 -1.13
C PRO A 5 40.84 16.57 -2.02
N ASN A 6 41.20 16.64 -3.31
CA ASN A 6 41.27 15.49 -4.22
C ASN A 6 42.24 14.48 -3.61
N ASN A 7 41.73 13.48 -2.91
CA ASN A 7 42.48 12.26 -2.63
C ASN A 7 42.13 11.25 -3.71
N ASP A 8 43.15 10.84 -4.46
CA ASP A 8 43.21 9.74 -5.42
C ASP A 8 42.90 8.38 -4.76
N LYS A 9 41.68 8.19 -4.25
CA LYS A 9 41.09 6.85 -4.19
C LYS A 9 40.47 6.58 -5.54
N GLU A 10 40.72 5.39 -6.10
CA GLU A 10 39.99 4.84 -7.25
C GLU A 10 38.49 5.19 -7.13
N ASP A 11 37.86 5.50 -8.27
CA ASP A 11 36.46 5.93 -8.29
C ASP A 11 35.60 4.91 -7.53
N ALA A 12 35.09 5.28 -6.35
CA ALA A 12 34.38 4.36 -5.46
C ALA A 12 33.17 3.69 -6.16
N LEU A 13 32.59 4.37 -7.15
CA LEU A 13 31.58 3.77 -8.02
C LEU A 13 32.15 2.60 -8.84
N HIS A 14 33.32 2.80 -9.45
CA HIS A 14 34.05 1.76 -10.19
C HIS A 14 34.42 0.58 -9.29
N ILE A 15 34.90 0.83 -8.07
CA ILE A 15 35.20 -0.25 -7.10
C ILE A 15 33.98 -1.14 -6.84
N ILE A 16 32.81 -0.53 -6.62
CA ILE A 16 31.56 -1.28 -6.40
C ILE A 16 31.14 -2.06 -7.64
N MET A 17 31.32 -1.49 -8.83
CA MET A 17 31.02 -2.17 -10.09
C MET A 17 31.98 -3.33 -10.38
N GLU A 18 33.28 -3.19 -10.08
CA GLU A 18 34.27 -4.27 -10.22
C GLU A 18 34.04 -5.39 -9.20
N ARG A 19 33.57 -5.05 -8.00
CA ARG A 19 33.26 -6.01 -6.92
C ARG A 19 31.79 -6.46 -6.94
N LYS A 20 31.05 -6.17 -8.02
CA LYS A 20 29.63 -6.50 -8.16
C LYS A 20 29.34 -7.98 -7.86
N ASP A 21 30.09 -8.89 -8.47
CA ASP A 21 29.82 -10.32 -8.35
C ASP A 21 30.02 -10.82 -6.91
N GLU A 22 31.00 -10.27 -6.20
CA GLU A 22 31.20 -10.55 -4.78
C GLU A 22 30.01 -10.07 -3.93
N ILE A 23 29.53 -8.85 -4.18
CA ILE A 23 28.39 -8.27 -3.44
C ILE A 23 27.10 -9.07 -3.69
N LEU A 24 26.84 -9.44 -4.95
CA LEU A 24 25.66 -10.23 -5.31
C LEU A 24 25.73 -11.66 -4.75
N THR A 25 26.92 -12.27 -4.75
CA THR A 25 27.11 -13.60 -4.14
C THR A 25 26.96 -13.54 -2.62
N ALA A 26 27.41 -12.44 -1.98
CA ALA A 26 27.17 -12.18 -0.56
C ALA A 26 25.66 -12.10 -0.25
N GLU A 27 24.89 -11.38 -1.08
CA GLU A 27 23.43 -11.30 -0.95
C GLU A 27 22.78 -12.68 -1.09
N ILE A 28 23.18 -13.49 -2.08
CA ILE A 28 22.67 -14.86 -2.26
C ILE A 28 22.92 -15.71 -1.00
N GLY A 29 24.13 -15.66 -0.44
CA GLY A 29 24.45 -16.34 0.80
C GLY A 29 23.58 -15.90 1.99
N ALA A 30 23.30 -14.59 2.10
CA ALA A 30 22.40 -14.08 3.12
C ALA A 30 20.92 -14.41 2.88
N LEU A 31 20.46 -14.53 1.63
CA LEU A 31 19.11 -14.99 1.32
C LEU A 31 18.90 -16.46 1.71
N LEU A 32 19.95 -17.28 1.62
CA LEU A 32 19.92 -18.72 1.92
C LEU A 32 20.28 -19.06 3.37
N HIS A 33 20.77 -18.10 4.17
CA HIS A 33 21.42 -18.39 5.47
C HIS A 33 20.56 -19.21 6.45
N ASP A 34 19.24 -19.08 6.35
CA ASP A 34 18.26 -19.70 7.24
C ASP A 34 17.36 -20.72 6.52
N ILE A 35 17.77 -21.23 5.35
CA ILE A 35 16.99 -22.17 4.53
C ILE A 35 16.50 -23.40 5.30
N GLY A 36 17.25 -23.87 6.31
CA GLY A 36 16.85 -24.99 7.15
C GLY A 36 15.56 -24.74 7.95
N LYS A 37 15.16 -23.47 8.20
CA LYS A 37 13.88 -23.16 8.85
C LYS A 37 12.67 -23.54 7.99
N CYS A 38 12.86 -23.75 6.69
CA CYS A 38 11.80 -24.18 5.78
C CYS A 38 11.41 -25.67 5.97
N HIS A 39 12.25 -26.48 6.60
CA HIS A 39 11.96 -27.89 6.84
C HIS A 39 10.89 -28.06 7.95
N PRO A 40 9.90 -28.97 7.81
CA PRO A 40 8.83 -29.17 8.80
C PRO A 40 9.32 -29.41 10.24
N ASP A 41 10.44 -30.11 10.40
CA ASP A 41 11.03 -30.38 11.72
C ASP A 41 11.42 -29.10 12.49
N PHE A 42 11.64 -27.98 11.80
CA PHE A 42 11.83 -26.69 12.46
C PHE A 42 10.58 -26.32 13.27
N ILE A 43 9.39 -26.40 12.66
CA ILE A 43 8.11 -26.15 13.32
C ILE A 43 7.92 -27.09 14.51
N VAL A 44 8.12 -28.40 14.29
CA VAL A 44 7.99 -29.42 15.35
C VAL A 44 8.93 -29.13 16.52
N SER A 45 10.19 -28.78 16.26
CA SER A 45 11.15 -28.50 17.33
C SER A 45 10.82 -27.25 18.14
N LYS A 46 10.15 -26.28 17.53
CA LYS A 46 9.78 -25.01 18.17
C LYS A 46 8.35 -25.00 18.72
N SER A 47 7.58 -26.06 18.50
CA SER A 47 6.21 -26.19 18.99
C SER A 47 6.13 -26.52 20.49
N LEU A 48 4.90 -26.63 20.99
CA LEU A 48 4.60 -27.07 22.37
C LEU A 48 5.05 -28.51 22.64
N GLU A 49 4.96 -29.38 21.64
CA GLU A 49 5.39 -30.77 21.65
C GLU A 49 6.92 -30.89 21.71
N GLY A 50 7.61 -29.94 21.06
CA GLY A 50 9.06 -29.82 21.08
C GLY A 50 9.76 -30.91 20.26
N GLY A 51 11.10 -30.85 20.27
CA GLY A 51 11.94 -31.76 19.51
C GLY A 51 13.38 -31.25 19.42
N THR A 52 14.27 -32.06 18.87
CA THR A 52 15.65 -31.68 18.62
C THR A 52 15.86 -31.48 17.13
N TYR A 53 16.02 -30.22 16.71
CA TYR A 53 16.34 -29.86 15.34
C TYR A 53 17.32 -28.68 15.34
N SER A 54 18.20 -28.64 14.35
CA SER A 54 19.19 -27.59 14.18
C SER A 54 19.20 -27.17 12.71
N HIS A 55 18.56 -26.03 12.41
CA HIS A 55 18.40 -25.55 11.04
C HIS A 55 19.73 -25.22 10.34
N THR A 56 20.81 -25.00 11.09
CA THR A 56 22.15 -24.74 10.56
C THR A 56 22.94 -25.99 10.14
N LYS A 57 22.46 -27.21 10.47
CA LYS A 57 23.12 -28.47 10.07
C LYS A 57 22.66 -28.90 8.69
N ILE A 58 22.93 -28.06 7.70
CA ILE A 58 22.40 -28.20 6.34
C ILE A 58 22.77 -29.52 5.65
N GLU A 59 23.86 -30.17 6.02
CA GLU A 59 24.24 -31.49 5.47
C GLU A 59 23.32 -32.63 5.92
N SER A 60 22.52 -32.40 6.96
CA SER A 60 21.47 -33.34 7.40
C SER A 60 20.08 -32.98 6.87
N ILE A 61 19.96 -31.86 6.17
CA ILE A 61 18.67 -31.27 5.76
C ILE A 61 18.56 -31.23 4.23
N LEU A 62 19.63 -30.87 3.54
CA LEU A 62 19.74 -30.80 2.09
C LEU A 62 20.47 -32.03 1.54
N SER A 63 20.21 -32.34 0.27
CA SER A 63 20.87 -33.36 -0.54
C SER A 63 22.36 -33.07 -0.68
N GLY A 64 23.15 -34.15 -0.76
CA GLY A 64 24.60 -34.04 -0.92
C GLY A 64 24.99 -33.24 -2.16
N GLU A 65 24.28 -33.45 -3.28
CA GLU A 65 24.51 -32.74 -4.55
C GLU A 65 24.33 -31.23 -4.41
N LEU A 66 23.25 -30.78 -3.74
CA LEU A 66 23.02 -29.36 -3.49
C LEU A 66 24.07 -28.77 -2.54
N VAL A 67 24.45 -29.50 -1.49
CA VAL A 67 25.51 -29.08 -0.55
C VAL A 67 26.85 -28.93 -1.25
N ASP A 68 27.17 -29.81 -2.19
CA ASP A 68 28.41 -29.75 -2.97
C ASP A 68 28.39 -28.53 -3.92
N LEU A 69 27.25 -28.22 -4.55
CA LEU A 69 27.09 -26.99 -5.34
C LEU A 69 27.29 -25.72 -4.50
N LEU A 70 26.80 -25.68 -3.25
CA LEU A 70 26.99 -24.54 -2.35
C LEU A 70 28.46 -24.30 -1.95
N ARG A 71 29.32 -25.32 -2.12
CA ARG A 71 30.77 -25.25 -1.85
C ARG A 71 31.61 -24.92 -3.09
N ASP A 72 30.98 -24.78 -4.24
CA ASP A 72 31.69 -24.50 -5.49
C ASP A 72 32.48 -23.17 -5.40
N GLU A 73 33.63 -23.10 -6.08
CA GLU A 73 34.50 -21.92 -6.06
C GLU A 73 33.80 -20.66 -6.60
N LYS A 74 32.81 -20.80 -7.48
CA LYS A 74 32.00 -19.68 -7.98
C LYS A 74 31.17 -18.99 -6.90
N PHE A 75 30.97 -19.63 -5.75
CA PHE A 75 30.25 -19.06 -4.61
C PHE A 75 31.17 -18.58 -3.48
N ARG A 76 32.45 -18.33 -3.78
CA ARG A 76 33.36 -17.65 -2.85
C ARG A 76 33.00 -16.17 -2.71
N VAL A 77 33.06 -15.68 -1.47
CA VAL A 77 32.73 -14.31 -1.10
C VAL A 77 33.77 -13.78 -0.11
N GLY A 78 34.66 -12.91 -0.58
CA GLY A 78 35.80 -12.44 0.20
C GLY A 78 36.66 -13.61 0.71
N GLU A 79 36.84 -13.70 2.03
CA GLU A 79 37.61 -14.76 2.70
C GLU A 79 36.78 -16.02 3.04
N THR A 80 35.52 -16.09 2.60
CA THR A 80 34.59 -17.17 2.93
C THR A 80 33.79 -17.63 1.69
N ASP A 81 32.73 -18.41 1.90
CA ASP A 81 31.82 -18.91 0.87
C ASP A 81 30.38 -18.96 1.41
N ILE A 82 29.39 -19.09 0.51
CA ILE A 82 27.98 -19.09 0.92
C ILE A 82 27.66 -20.27 1.85
N TYR A 83 28.28 -21.43 1.66
CA TYR A 83 28.08 -22.61 2.50
C TYR A 83 28.48 -22.32 3.97
N THR A 84 29.61 -21.65 4.18
CA THR A 84 30.11 -21.24 5.49
C THR A 84 29.22 -20.17 6.11
N LEU A 85 28.73 -19.20 5.31
CA LEU A 85 27.76 -18.22 5.77
C LEU A 85 26.49 -18.89 6.32
N ILE A 86 25.95 -19.88 5.61
CA ILE A 86 24.77 -20.64 6.04
C ILE A 86 25.08 -21.48 7.29
N ARG A 87 26.20 -22.21 7.32
CA ARG A 87 26.51 -23.15 8.40
C ARG A 87 26.94 -22.48 9.71
N GLU A 88 27.71 -21.40 9.62
CA GLU A 88 28.44 -20.85 10.77
C GLU A 88 27.88 -19.53 11.33
N HIS A 89 26.78 -18.99 10.79
CA HIS A 89 26.26 -17.71 11.25
C HIS A 89 25.89 -17.72 12.76
N HIS A 90 25.53 -18.86 13.36
CA HIS A 90 25.30 -18.94 14.81
C HIS A 90 26.55 -19.25 15.68
N THR A 91 27.70 -19.57 15.10
CA THR A 91 28.90 -19.92 15.88
C THR A 91 29.62 -18.66 16.40
N LYS A 92 30.40 -18.79 17.48
CA LYS A 92 31.25 -17.68 18.00
C LYS A 92 32.69 -17.74 17.47
N SER A 93 33.02 -18.77 16.69
CA SER A 93 34.40 -19.16 16.34
C SER A 93 34.85 -18.76 14.94
N GLY A 94 33.93 -18.30 14.08
CA GLY A 94 34.27 -17.90 12.70
C GLY A 94 34.83 -16.47 12.62
N SER A 95 35.97 -16.29 11.95
CA SER A 95 36.79 -15.07 11.93
C SER A 95 36.51 -14.13 10.76
N SER A 96 35.92 -14.60 9.65
CA SER A 96 35.74 -13.74 8.47
C SER A 96 34.81 -12.56 8.76
N LYS A 97 35.13 -11.40 8.18
CA LYS A 97 34.36 -10.17 8.42
C LYS A 97 32.93 -10.27 7.90
N TYR A 98 32.71 -10.89 6.75
CA TYR A 98 31.38 -11.08 6.19
C TYR A 98 30.50 -11.97 7.08
N LEU A 99 31.07 -13.01 7.70
CA LEU A 99 30.33 -13.81 8.67
C LEU A 99 29.98 -13.01 9.94
N GLN A 100 30.85 -12.09 10.37
CA GLN A 100 30.55 -11.16 11.47
C GLN A 100 29.46 -10.15 11.10
N LEU A 101 29.48 -9.61 9.89
CA LEU A 101 28.47 -8.69 9.37
C LEU A 101 27.11 -9.39 9.23
N LEU A 102 27.07 -10.60 8.68
CA LEU A 102 25.84 -11.40 8.57
C LEU A 102 25.23 -11.66 9.97
N ARG A 103 26.07 -12.02 10.95
CA ARG A 103 25.65 -12.15 12.36
C ARG A 103 25.04 -10.89 12.95
N ILE A 104 25.56 -9.71 12.59
CA ILE A 104 25.02 -8.44 13.05
C ILE A 104 23.65 -8.21 12.42
N CYS A 105 23.51 -8.46 11.11
CA CYS A 105 22.25 -8.29 10.37
C CYS A 105 21.16 -9.26 10.84
N ASP A 106 21.49 -10.55 10.97
CA ASP A 106 20.58 -11.60 11.47
C ASP A 106 20.07 -11.24 12.88
N ARG A 107 20.96 -10.79 13.77
CA ARG A 107 20.56 -10.37 15.12
C ARG A 107 19.62 -9.18 15.12
N LEU A 108 19.87 -8.17 14.27
CA LEU A 108 19.00 -6.99 14.13
C LEU A 108 17.57 -7.33 13.70
N ASP A 109 17.38 -8.51 13.11
CA ASP A 109 16.07 -9.03 12.74
C ASP A 109 15.70 -10.31 13.52
N SER A 110 16.30 -10.54 14.68
CA SER A 110 16.01 -11.69 15.55
C SER A 110 14.80 -11.46 16.47
N ALA A 111 14.37 -12.53 17.15
CA ALA A 111 13.21 -12.51 18.04
C ALA A 111 13.31 -11.43 19.13
N ASP A 112 14.46 -11.30 19.80
CA ASP A 112 14.67 -10.31 20.87
C ASP A 112 14.56 -8.86 20.36
N ASP A 113 14.84 -8.63 19.07
CA ASP A 113 14.69 -7.33 18.41
C ASP A 113 13.26 -7.09 17.91
N LYS A 114 12.46 -8.14 17.83
CA LYS A 114 11.02 -8.11 17.50
C LYS A 114 10.13 -7.99 18.76
N GLY A 115 10.71 -8.04 19.95
CA GLY A 115 10.04 -8.06 21.25
C GLY A 115 10.19 -9.43 21.94
N ILE A 116 10.10 -9.46 23.27
CA ILE A 116 10.24 -10.73 24.00
C ILE A 116 8.98 -11.57 23.83
N VAL A 117 9.12 -12.75 23.20
CA VAL A 117 8.00 -13.66 22.88
C VAL A 117 8.13 -15.02 23.57
N THR A 118 7.00 -15.53 24.08
CA THR A 118 6.94 -16.72 24.93
C THR A 118 6.03 -17.82 24.39
N LYS A 119 4.92 -17.45 23.75
CA LYS A 119 3.83 -18.39 23.45
C LYS A 119 4.12 -19.20 22.20
N LYS A 120 4.51 -20.46 22.41
CA LYS A 120 4.65 -21.46 21.34
C LYS A 120 3.31 -21.89 20.77
N GLN A 121 3.31 -22.28 19.50
CA GLN A 121 2.16 -22.86 18.81
C GLN A 121 2.19 -24.39 18.91
N PRO A 122 1.03 -25.08 18.94
CA PRO A 122 0.96 -26.53 18.74
C PRO A 122 1.26 -26.88 17.28
N VAL A 123 1.79 -28.08 17.02
CA VAL A 123 2.08 -28.54 15.65
C VAL A 123 0.83 -28.52 14.77
N GLU A 124 -0.29 -29.05 15.27
CA GLU A 124 -1.53 -29.23 14.50
C GLU A 124 -2.24 -27.93 14.12
N ASN A 125 -1.86 -26.80 14.74
CA ASN A 125 -2.49 -25.50 14.51
C ASN A 125 -1.47 -24.36 14.49
N THR A 126 -0.34 -24.60 13.81
CA THR A 126 0.64 -23.53 13.56
C THR A 126 0.14 -22.62 12.46
N VAL A 127 0.12 -21.31 12.72
CA VAL A 127 -0.42 -20.29 11.81
C VAL A 127 0.64 -19.23 11.52
N ILE A 128 0.63 -18.69 10.31
CA ILE A 128 1.29 -17.46 9.90
C ILE A 128 0.28 -16.32 10.05
N SER A 129 0.59 -15.34 10.88
CA SER A 129 -0.23 -14.14 11.06
C SER A 129 0.24 -13.02 10.14
N THR A 130 -0.57 -11.97 9.97
CA THR A 130 -0.10 -10.66 9.50
C THR A 130 0.37 -9.82 10.70
N PRO A 131 1.11 -8.71 10.48
CA PRO A 131 1.45 -7.76 11.54
C PRO A 131 0.22 -7.11 12.21
N PHE A 132 -0.95 -7.25 11.58
CA PHE A 132 -2.24 -6.79 12.08
C PHE A 132 -3.02 -7.92 12.79
N GLY A 133 -2.40 -9.07 12.99
CA GLY A 133 -2.95 -10.21 13.73
C GLY A 133 -3.94 -11.08 12.96
N TYR A 134 -4.11 -10.89 11.66
CA TYR A 134 -4.96 -11.73 10.81
C TYR A 134 -4.30 -13.10 10.57
N PRO A 135 -4.98 -14.23 10.85
CA PRO A 135 -4.44 -15.56 10.63
C PRO A 135 -4.44 -15.87 9.12
N LYS A 136 -3.35 -15.54 8.44
CA LYS A 136 -3.25 -15.55 6.97
C LYS A 136 -3.16 -16.96 6.39
N GLU A 137 -2.41 -17.84 7.03
CA GLU A 137 -2.20 -19.20 6.55
C GLU A 137 -1.99 -20.17 7.70
N ALA A 138 -2.71 -21.30 7.69
CA ALA A 138 -2.41 -22.44 8.55
C ALA A 138 -1.37 -23.34 7.87
N ILE A 139 -0.30 -23.69 8.58
CA ILE A 139 0.78 -24.50 8.03
C ILE A 139 0.41 -25.98 8.11
N ASP A 140 0.19 -26.60 6.96
CA ASP A 140 0.17 -28.06 6.83
C ASP A 140 1.60 -28.57 6.59
N LEU A 141 2.10 -29.42 7.50
CA LEU A 141 3.48 -29.90 7.45
C LEU A 141 3.79 -30.74 6.20
N LYS A 142 2.80 -31.44 5.62
CA LYS A 142 3.01 -32.22 4.39
C LYS A 142 3.14 -31.30 3.19
N CYS A 143 2.32 -30.26 3.11
CA CYS A 143 2.41 -29.22 2.11
C CYS A 143 3.74 -28.47 2.22
N LEU A 144 4.18 -28.14 3.45
CA LEU A 144 5.48 -27.50 3.68
C LEU A 144 6.64 -28.42 3.25
N MET A 145 6.58 -29.72 3.56
CA MET A 145 7.56 -30.70 3.10
C MET A 145 7.66 -30.72 1.57
N LYS A 146 6.51 -30.80 0.88
CA LYS A 146 6.47 -30.79 -0.58
C LYS A 146 7.07 -29.50 -1.16
N ARG A 147 6.75 -28.34 -0.58
CA ARG A 147 7.34 -27.05 -0.98
C ARG A 147 8.84 -27.02 -0.78
N PHE A 148 9.33 -27.63 0.30
CA PHE A 148 10.76 -27.75 0.58
C PHE A 148 11.48 -28.67 -0.44
N GLU A 149 10.90 -29.83 -0.78
CA GLU A 149 11.43 -30.73 -1.81
C GLU A 149 11.44 -30.07 -3.21
N ASP A 150 10.36 -29.35 -3.55
CA ASP A 150 10.28 -28.60 -4.81
C ASP A 150 11.29 -27.44 -4.84
N LEU A 151 11.50 -26.76 -3.72
CA LEU A 151 12.53 -25.74 -3.55
C LEU A 151 13.92 -26.33 -3.77
N GLU A 152 14.22 -27.45 -3.12
CA GLU A 152 15.50 -28.12 -3.22
C GLU A 152 15.83 -28.50 -4.67
N ARG A 153 14.90 -29.16 -5.36
CA ARG A 153 15.05 -29.52 -6.78
C ARG A 153 15.32 -28.30 -7.65
N THR A 154 14.54 -27.24 -7.46
CA THR A 154 14.67 -26.00 -8.25
C THR A 154 16.01 -25.31 -7.96
N LEU A 155 16.44 -25.25 -6.69
CA LEU A 155 17.73 -24.67 -6.32
C LEU A 155 18.89 -25.48 -6.89
N HIS A 156 18.82 -26.81 -6.82
CA HIS A 156 19.81 -27.68 -7.45
C HIS A 156 19.97 -27.34 -8.93
N ASP A 157 18.86 -27.30 -9.68
CA ASP A 157 18.89 -27.01 -11.12
C ASP A 157 19.43 -25.60 -11.40
N LEU A 158 19.01 -24.58 -10.63
CA LEU A 158 19.48 -23.20 -10.80
C LEU A 158 20.99 -23.06 -10.53
N LEU A 159 21.46 -23.59 -9.38
CA LEU A 159 22.88 -23.49 -9.02
C LEU A 159 23.74 -24.31 -9.97
N ARG A 160 23.26 -25.48 -10.41
CA ARG A 160 23.97 -26.32 -11.39
C ARG A 160 24.14 -25.62 -12.72
N HIS A 161 23.09 -25.06 -13.33
CA HIS A 161 23.23 -24.36 -14.61
C HIS A 161 24.24 -23.19 -14.51
N TYR A 162 24.25 -22.46 -13.40
CA TYR A 162 25.24 -21.40 -13.16
C TYR A 162 26.68 -21.96 -12.99
N VAL A 163 26.85 -23.06 -12.26
CA VAL A 163 28.15 -23.70 -12.03
C VAL A 163 28.70 -24.34 -13.30
N ASP A 164 27.88 -25.08 -14.03
CA ASP A 164 28.24 -25.76 -15.28
C ASP A 164 28.49 -24.76 -16.44
N GLY A 165 27.95 -23.54 -16.32
CA GLY A 165 28.18 -22.45 -17.29
C GLY A 165 27.20 -22.45 -18.48
N ASP A 166 26.01 -23.03 -18.29
CA ASP A 166 24.96 -23.17 -19.30
C ASP A 166 24.21 -21.83 -19.48
N ASP A 167 24.82 -20.86 -20.19
CA ASP A 167 24.28 -19.54 -20.58
C ASP A 167 23.66 -18.66 -19.44
N MET A 168 23.72 -19.11 -18.18
CA MET A 168 23.16 -18.41 -17.02
C MET A 168 24.21 -17.51 -16.35
N GLY A 169 24.01 -16.19 -16.40
CA GLY A 169 24.81 -15.22 -15.65
C GLY A 169 24.35 -15.06 -14.19
N LEU A 170 25.22 -14.49 -13.34
CA LEU A 170 24.95 -14.30 -11.90
C LEU A 170 23.71 -13.44 -11.63
N SER A 171 23.47 -12.39 -12.42
CA SER A 171 22.23 -11.58 -12.33
C SER A 171 20.98 -12.44 -12.59
N SER A 172 21.02 -13.33 -13.58
CA SER A 172 19.91 -14.24 -13.88
C SER A 172 19.70 -15.23 -12.74
N LEU A 173 20.78 -15.84 -12.23
CA LEU A 173 20.72 -16.72 -11.06
C LEU A 173 20.09 -16.01 -9.87
N ARG A 174 20.56 -14.81 -9.53
CA ARG A 174 20.05 -14.00 -8.42
C ARG A 174 18.54 -13.77 -8.55
N ASN A 175 18.07 -13.34 -9.72
CA ASN A 175 16.66 -13.00 -9.93
C ASN A 175 15.77 -14.25 -9.87
N SER A 176 16.20 -15.36 -10.49
CA SER A 176 15.52 -16.65 -10.39
C SER A 176 15.49 -17.17 -8.95
N LEU A 177 16.60 -17.07 -8.22
CA LEU A 177 16.71 -17.50 -6.83
C LEU A 177 15.79 -16.66 -5.92
N ILE A 178 15.77 -15.33 -6.07
CA ILE A 178 14.86 -14.45 -5.34
C ILE A 178 13.40 -14.84 -5.57
N SER A 179 13.01 -15.11 -6.83
CA SER A 179 11.65 -15.54 -7.15
C SER A 179 11.31 -16.90 -6.54
N THR A 180 12.23 -17.87 -6.65
CA THR A 180 12.07 -19.21 -6.10
C THR A 180 11.95 -19.19 -4.58
N LEU A 181 12.83 -18.44 -3.90
CA LEU A 181 12.78 -18.30 -2.44
C LEU A 181 11.50 -17.58 -2.01
N ARG A 182 11.09 -16.50 -2.67
CA ARG A 182 9.83 -15.81 -2.34
C ARG A 182 8.64 -16.76 -2.39
N ASN A 183 8.52 -17.56 -3.46
CA ASN A 183 7.40 -18.49 -3.64
C ASN A 183 7.28 -19.56 -2.56
N THR A 184 8.39 -19.94 -1.91
CA THR A 184 8.39 -20.98 -0.86
C THR A 184 8.45 -20.37 0.54
N PHE A 185 9.35 -19.42 0.79
CA PHE A 185 9.61 -18.87 2.11
C PHE A 185 8.48 -17.99 2.66
N THR A 186 7.57 -17.49 1.82
CA THR A 186 6.34 -16.81 2.29
C THR A 186 5.38 -17.75 3.03
N HIS A 187 5.53 -19.07 2.82
CA HIS A 187 4.74 -20.13 3.47
C HIS A 187 5.49 -20.81 4.63
N ALA A 188 6.65 -20.26 5.04
CA ALA A 188 7.44 -20.75 6.17
C ALA A 188 7.63 -19.64 7.21
N LEU A 189 7.80 -20.01 8.49
CA LEU A 189 7.94 -19.05 9.60
C LEU A 189 9.41 -18.72 9.89
N GLY A 190 9.71 -17.42 10.01
CA GLY A 190 11.00 -16.95 10.54
C GLY A 190 11.03 -16.98 12.07
N GLU A 191 9.88 -16.72 12.71
CA GLU A 191 9.61 -16.83 14.14
C GLU A 191 8.29 -17.58 14.34
N THR A 192 8.26 -18.60 15.21
CA THR A 192 7.11 -19.49 15.37
C THR A 192 6.21 -19.13 16.56
N ARG A 193 6.64 -18.23 17.45
CA ARG A 193 5.88 -17.84 18.65
C ARG A 193 4.91 -16.71 18.36
N ILE A 194 3.75 -16.75 19.01
CA ILE A 194 2.73 -15.70 18.93
C ILE A 194 3.09 -14.57 19.91
N PRO A 195 2.88 -13.29 19.54
CA PRO A 195 2.32 -12.80 18.27
C PRO A 195 3.37 -12.44 17.20
N ALA A 196 4.63 -12.85 17.36
CA ALA A 196 5.70 -12.58 16.39
C ALA A 196 5.74 -13.56 15.19
N ASN A 197 4.76 -14.45 15.10
CA ASN A 197 4.51 -15.31 13.93
C ASN A 197 3.94 -14.52 12.73
N ASP A 198 4.07 -13.20 12.77
CA ASP A 198 3.76 -12.26 11.70
C ASP A 198 4.89 -12.10 10.68
N VAL A 199 6.09 -12.62 10.99
CA VAL A 199 7.26 -12.55 10.14
C VAL A 199 7.54 -13.91 9.51
N THR A 200 7.43 -13.97 8.18
CA THR A 200 7.76 -15.18 7.42
C THR A 200 9.27 -15.35 7.26
N LEU A 201 9.69 -16.53 6.83
CA LEU A 201 11.09 -16.80 6.50
C LEU A 201 11.56 -15.88 5.35
N TRP A 202 10.66 -15.52 4.43
CA TRP A 202 10.97 -14.61 3.33
C TRP A 202 11.29 -13.22 3.86
N ASP A 203 10.43 -12.66 4.71
CA ASP A 203 10.59 -11.32 5.25
C ASP A 203 11.90 -11.21 6.04
N HIS A 204 12.19 -12.22 6.87
CA HIS A 204 13.43 -12.30 7.63
C HIS A 204 14.66 -12.35 6.72
N SER A 205 14.70 -13.30 5.78
CA SER A 205 15.86 -13.52 4.90
C SER A 205 16.08 -12.33 3.96
N ARG A 206 15.01 -11.79 3.37
CA ARG A 206 15.06 -10.62 2.48
C ARG A 206 15.61 -9.39 3.21
N SER A 207 15.12 -9.15 4.42
CA SER A 207 15.54 -8.02 5.25
C SER A 207 17.02 -8.13 5.66
N THR A 208 17.42 -9.29 6.17
CA THR A 208 18.82 -9.59 6.52
C THR A 208 19.74 -9.41 5.32
N ALA A 209 19.37 -9.93 4.14
CA ALA A 209 20.14 -9.79 2.92
C ALA A 209 20.27 -8.33 2.43
N SER A 210 19.20 -7.53 2.56
CA SER A 210 19.23 -6.10 2.21
C SER A 210 20.20 -5.30 3.07
N LEU A 211 20.18 -5.51 4.39
CA LEU A 211 21.12 -4.85 5.30
C LEU A 211 22.54 -5.36 5.07
N PHE A 212 22.70 -6.68 4.89
CA PHE A 212 23.99 -7.31 4.68
C PHE A 212 24.68 -6.79 3.40
N LYS A 213 23.94 -6.69 2.29
CA LYS A 213 24.44 -6.11 1.03
C LYS A 213 25.03 -4.72 1.24
N SER A 214 24.28 -3.83 1.90
CA SER A 214 24.75 -2.46 2.16
C SER A 214 25.95 -2.41 3.12
N MET A 215 26.04 -3.35 4.08
CA MET A 215 27.19 -3.46 4.97
C MET A 215 28.44 -4.01 4.27
N VAL A 216 28.28 -4.96 3.34
CA VAL A 216 29.39 -5.44 2.50
C VAL A 216 29.93 -4.30 1.64
N CYS A 217 29.05 -3.48 1.05
CA CYS A 217 29.45 -2.27 0.32
C CYS A 217 30.22 -1.29 1.22
N HIS A 218 29.76 -1.08 2.45
CA HIS A 218 30.47 -0.24 3.42
C HIS A 218 31.89 -0.75 3.68
N GLU A 219 32.04 -2.05 3.93
CA GLU A 219 33.34 -2.68 4.20
C GLU A 219 34.31 -2.54 3.02
N ILE A 220 33.83 -2.73 1.79
CA ILE A 220 34.61 -2.56 0.56
C ILE A 220 35.11 -1.10 0.43
N LEU A 221 34.25 -0.12 0.70
CA LEU A 221 34.56 1.30 0.55
C LEU A 221 35.47 1.86 1.67
N ASP A 222 35.32 1.36 2.89
CA ASP A 222 36.14 1.78 4.04
C ASP A 222 37.53 1.11 4.04
N GLY A 223 37.76 0.12 3.17
CA GLY A 223 39.03 -0.60 3.05
C GLY A 223 39.28 -1.62 4.16
N GLY A 224 38.31 -1.80 5.07
CA GLY A 224 38.32 -2.83 6.10
C GLY A 224 39.40 -2.70 7.16
N GLU A 225 39.77 -1.48 7.55
CA GLU A 225 40.81 -1.30 8.58
C GLU A 225 40.33 -1.73 9.98
N ASN A 226 39.03 -1.72 10.25
CA ASN A 226 38.44 -2.00 11.55
C ASN A 226 37.62 -3.31 11.58
N SER A 227 37.54 -3.95 12.75
CA SER A 227 36.67 -5.12 12.92
C SER A 227 35.19 -4.71 12.95
N PRO A 228 34.28 -5.38 12.20
CA PRO A 228 32.84 -5.09 12.25
C PRO A 228 32.23 -5.11 13.65
N ALA A 229 32.77 -5.95 14.55
CA ALA A 229 32.33 -6.03 15.93
C ALA A 229 32.69 -4.80 16.79
N GLU A 230 33.67 -4.00 16.37
CA GLU A 230 34.14 -2.79 17.04
C GLU A 230 33.45 -1.53 16.54
N VAL A 231 33.18 -1.45 15.23
CA VAL A 231 32.61 -0.27 14.56
C VAL A 231 31.09 -0.16 14.74
N ASN A 232 30.39 -1.26 15.00
CA ASN A 232 28.94 -1.29 15.16
C ASN A 232 28.20 -0.70 13.94
N PRO A 233 28.35 -1.31 12.75
CA PRO A 233 28.01 -0.71 11.45
C PRO A 233 26.55 -0.26 11.37
N GLU A 234 26.37 0.96 10.87
CA GLU A 234 25.09 1.62 10.61
C GLU A 234 24.82 1.62 9.09
N TRP A 235 23.58 1.93 8.70
CA TRP A 235 23.20 2.07 7.30
C TRP A 235 22.47 3.39 7.06
N ARG A 236 22.23 3.70 5.79
CA ARG A 236 21.45 4.85 5.33
C ARG A 236 20.33 4.36 4.42
N VAL A 237 19.40 5.24 4.11
CA VAL A 237 18.38 5.07 3.09
C VAL A 237 18.63 6.09 1.99
N LEU A 238 18.72 5.61 0.75
CA LEU A 238 18.75 6.43 -0.45
C LEU A 238 17.35 6.44 -1.07
N GLY A 239 16.70 7.60 -1.07
CA GLY A 239 15.38 7.80 -1.65
C GLY A 239 15.45 8.58 -2.96
N PHE A 240 14.76 8.10 -3.99
CA PHE A 240 14.45 8.88 -5.19
C PHE A 240 12.98 9.27 -5.12
N CYS A 241 12.69 10.57 -5.08
CA CYS A 241 11.36 11.08 -4.79
C CYS A 241 10.91 12.08 -5.86
N TRP A 242 9.61 12.08 -6.16
CA TRP A 242 8.96 12.97 -7.11
C TRP A 242 7.48 13.17 -6.73
N ASP A 243 6.76 13.99 -7.49
CA ASP A 243 5.29 14.09 -7.38
C ASP A 243 4.65 13.23 -8.48
N GLY A 244 4.45 11.95 -8.15
CA GLY A 244 3.91 10.99 -9.11
C GLY A 244 2.41 11.18 -9.29
N GLU A 245 1.75 11.66 -8.24
CA GLU A 245 0.32 11.93 -8.27
C GLU A 245 -0.01 13.08 -9.24
N GLU A 246 0.70 14.20 -9.14
CA GLU A 246 0.56 15.31 -10.08
C GLU A 246 0.94 14.87 -11.50
N PHE A 247 2.00 14.06 -11.64
CA PHE A 247 2.43 13.54 -12.94
C PHE A 247 1.33 12.75 -13.63
N ILE A 248 0.66 11.82 -12.92
CA ILE A 248 -0.46 11.02 -13.44
C ILE A 248 -1.68 11.91 -13.75
N ASN A 249 -2.04 12.80 -12.83
CA ASN A 249 -3.25 13.62 -12.93
C ASN A 249 -3.22 14.64 -14.07
N ARG A 250 -2.04 14.99 -14.61
CA ARG A 250 -1.92 15.82 -15.81
C ARG A 250 -2.50 15.16 -17.07
N GLY A 251 -2.74 13.85 -17.05
CA GLY A 251 -3.36 13.13 -18.16
C GLY A 251 -4.77 13.64 -18.48
N LYS A 252 -5.04 13.96 -19.74
CA LYS A 252 -6.34 14.52 -20.18
C LYS A 252 -7.35 13.42 -20.50
N ARG A 253 -6.90 12.35 -21.14
CA ARG A 253 -7.68 11.17 -21.48
C ARG A 253 -7.24 10.01 -20.61
N ILE A 254 -8.10 8.99 -20.49
CA ILE A 254 -7.77 7.79 -19.70
C ILE A 254 -6.50 7.09 -20.22
N ALA A 255 -6.23 7.16 -21.52
CA ALA A 255 -5.01 6.61 -22.11
C ALA A 255 -3.73 7.32 -21.62
N ASP A 256 -3.80 8.64 -21.43
CA ASP A 256 -2.68 9.44 -20.94
C ASP A 256 -2.38 9.06 -19.48
N ILE A 257 -3.43 8.94 -18.66
CA ILE A 257 -3.36 8.62 -17.23
C ILE A 257 -2.70 7.25 -17.00
N LEU A 258 -3.20 6.20 -17.67
CA LEU A 258 -2.67 4.84 -17.51
C LEU A 258 -1.24 4.68 -18.07
N THR A 259 -0.87 5.46 -19.08
CA THR A 259 0.49 5.43 -19.61
C THR A 259 1.47 6.11 -18.66
N ARG A 260 1.06 7.22 -18.02
CA ARG A 260 1.85 7.90 -17.00
C ARG A 260 2.03 7.02 -15.75
N GLU A 261 1.00 6.32 -15.32
CA GLU A 261 1.13 5.34 -14.24
C GLU A 261 2.16 4.24 -14.60
N ARG A 262 2.10 3.69 -15.82
CA ARG A 262 3.13 2.74 -16.28
C ARG A 262 4.53 3.32 -16.30
N ILE A 263 4.72 4.56 -16.77
CA ILE A 263 6.03 5.21 -16.77
C ILE A 263 6.64 5.22 -15.35
N ILE A 264 5.83 5.45 -14.32
CA ILE A 264 6.29 5.36 -12.92
C ILE A 264 6.73 3.93 -12.56
N GLU A 265 5.95 2.91 -12.95
CA GLU A 265 6.32 1.50 -12.72
C GLU A 265 7.63 1.13 -13.45
N ASP A 266 7.77 1.52 -14.70
CA ASP A 266 8.96 1.25 -15.52
C ASP A 266 10.20 1.95 -14.93
N ILE A 267 10.05 3.19 -14.43
CA ILE A 267 11.11 3.90 -13.70
C ILE A 267 11.53 3.13 -12.45
N LYS A 268 10.58 2.65 -11.64
CA LYS A 268 10.90 1.85 -10.44
C LYS A 268 11.64 0.57 -10.79
N VAL A 269 11.24 -0.13 -11.86
CA VAL A 269 11.95 -1.32 -12.37
C VAL A 269 13.37 -0.98 -12.81
N ALA A 270 13.56 0.13 -13.53
CA ALA A 270 14.89 0.57 -13.95
C ALA A 270 15.80 0.95 -12.77
N LEU A 271 15.27 1.66 -11.77
CA LEU A 271 16.01 2.00 -10.54
C LEU A 271 16.38 0.75 -9.73
N LYS A 272 15.48 -0.24 -9.63
CA LYS A 272 15.79 -1.55 -9.02
C LYS A 272 16.95 -2.23 -9.74
N ARG A 273 16.88 -2.36 -11.06
CA ARG A 273 17.97 -2.97 -11.84
C ARG A 273 19.29 -2.22 -11.62
N LYS A 274 19.23 -0.88 -11.62
CA LYS A 274 20.42 -0.03 -11.43
C LYS A 274 21.08 -0.23 -10.07
N PHE A 275 20.33 -0.18 -8.97
CA PHE A 275 20.91 -0.14 -7.62
C PHE A 275 20.93 -1.48 -6.88
N GLU A 276 20.13 -2.46 -7.31
CA GLU A 276 20.19 -3.81 -6.75
C GLU A 276 21.21 -4.69 -7.49
N GLU A 277 21.46 -4.43 -8.78
CA GLU A 277 22.28 -5.30 -9.63
C GLU A 277 23.48 -4.61 -10.29
N GLU A 278 23.30 -3.48 -11.00
CA GLU A 278 24.40 -2.84 -11.75
C GLU A 278 25.40 -2.15 -10.82
N ILE A 279 24.89 -1.40 -9.84
CA ILE A 279 25.62 -0.71 -8.77
C ILE A 279 25.03 -1.25 -7.46
N PRO A 280 25.39 -2.45 -6.99
CA PRO A 280 24.64 -3.21 -5.99
C PRO A 280 24.81 -2.68 -4.55
N VAL A 281 24.49 -1.41 -4.32
CA VAL A 281 24.67 -0.68 -3.04
C VAL A 281 23.65 -1.08 -1.98
N GLY A 282 22.52 -1.63 -2.40
CA GLY A 282 21.46 -2.04 -1.51
C GLY A 282 20.25 -2.54 -2.24
N ASN A 283 19.13 -2.57 -1.53
CA ASN A 283 17.91 -3.21 -1.96
C ASN A 283 16.70 -2.34 -1.61
N VAL A 284 15.67 -2.39 -2.44
CA VAL A 284 14.43 -1.64 -2.22
C VAL A 284 13.71 -2.19 -1.00
N ILE A 285 13.37 -1.28 -0.09
CA ILE A 285 12.66 -1.56 1.16
C ILE A 285 11.30 -0.86 1.25
N TYR A 286 11.06 0.15 0.39
CA TYR A 286 9.77 0.83 0.25
C TYR A 286 9.67 1.50 -1.12
N GLU A 287 8.49 1.54 -1.72
CA GLU A 287 8.22 2.30 -2.96
C GLU A 287 6.75 2.64 -3.09
N ASP A 288 6.37 3.83 -3.52
CA ASP A 288 4.98 4.18 -3.84
C ASP A 288 4.90 4.88 -5.20
N ILE A 289 3.79 5.52 -5.51
CA ILE A 289 3.68 6.32 -6.75
C ILE A 289 4.64 7.53 -6.75
N ASN A 290 5.14 7.96 -5.59
CA ASN A 290 5.91 9.20 -5.40
C ASN A 290 7.40 8.96 -5.17
N GLY A 291 7.85 7.72 -4.99
CA GLY A 291 9.27 7.47 -4.81
C GLY A 291 9.62 6.02 -4.54
N ILE A 292 10.93 5.76 -4.54
CA ILE A 292 11.53 4.47 -4.23
C ILE A 292 12.69 4.66 -3.25
N TYR A 293 12.80 3.76 -2.27
CA TYR A 293 13.71 3.89 -1.14
C TYR A 293 14.53 2.61 -0.99
N ILE A 294 15.84 2.77 -1.02
CA ILE A 294 16.83 1.72 -1.14
C ILE A 294 17.74 1.75 0.09
N THR A 295 18.10 0.61 0.65
CA THR A 295 19.18 0.56 1.65
C THR A 295 20.48 1.09 1.03
N PHE A 296 21.30 1.74 1.84
CA PHE A 296 22.54 2.35 1.37
C PHE A 296 23.63 2.19 2.43
N PRO A 297 24.92 2.02 2.03
CA PRO A 297 26.01 1.88 2.98
C PRO A 297 26.09 3.06 3.96
N GLY A 298 26.35 2.78 5.24
CA GLY A 298 26.52 3.80 6.29
C GLY A 298 27.83 4.58 6.22
N ILE A 299 28.36 4.83 5.02
CA ILE A 299 29.64 5.50 4.76
C ILE A 299 29.66 6.95 5.23
N ASP A 300 30.87 7.49 5.40
CA ASP A 300 31.08 8.90 5.74
C ASP A 300 30.78 9.80 4.54
N ARG A 301 29.85 10.74 4.74
CA ARG A 301 29.32 11.58 3.67
C ARG A 301 30.33 12.56 3.10
N GLU A 302 31.28 13.01 3.92
CA GLU A 302 32.29 14.00 3.51
C GLU A 302 33.40 13.31 2.74
N LYS A 303 33.87 12.16 3.26
CA LYS A 303 34.91 11.35 2.61
C LYS A 303 34.43 10.72 1.29
N ASN A 304 33.16 10.35 1.19
CA ASN A 304 32.60 9.62 0.04
C ASN A 304 31.59 10.44 -0.75
N TRP A 305 31.69 11.77 -0.72
CA TRP A 305 30.72 12.66 -1.36
C TRP A 305 30.59 12.41 -2.87
N LYS A 306 31.71 12.17 -3.57
CA LYS A 306 31.71 11.90 -5.02
C LYS A 306 30.83 10.70 -5.35
N PHE A 307 31.06 9.56 -4.69
CA PHE A 307 30.26 8.34 -4.87
C PHE A 307 28.76 8.56 -4.61
N ILE A 308 28.42 9.26 -3.54
CA ILE A 308 27.02 9.60 -3.21
C ILE A 308 26.41 10.46 -4.33
N LYS A 309 27.14 11.47 -4.81
CA LYS A 309 26.71 12.33 -5.92
C LYS A 309 26.49 11.51 -7.19
N ASP A 310 27.41 10.61 -7.53
CA ASP A 310 27.34 9.82 -8.75
C ASP A 310 26.15 8.84 -8.72
N CYS A 311 25.92 8.14 -7.61
CA CYS A 311 24.71 7.34 -7.42
C CYS A 311 23.43 8.18 -7.54
N ALA A 312 23.41 9.37 -6.94
CA ALA A 312 22.26 10.27 -7.05
C ALA A 312 22.00 10.70 -8.49
N MET A 313 23.06 10.97 -9.27
CA MET A 313 22.98 11.35 -10.68
C MET A 313 22.47 10.23 -11.58
N GLU A 314 22.95 9.00 -11.38
CA GLU A 314 22.49 7.83 -12.15
C GLU A 314 20.97 7.64 -12.02
N GLY A 315 20.46 7.68 -10.77
CA GLY A 315 19.02 7.55 -10.55
C GLY A 315 18.23 8.78 -11.04
N TYR A 316 18.79 9.98 -10.88
CA TYR A 316 18.20 11.21 -11.43
C TYR A 316 18.04 11.10 -12.95
N GLN A 317 19.07 10.66 -13.67
CA GLN A 317 19.08 10.55 -15.12
C GLN A 317 18.07 9.51 -15.61
N ILE A 318 18.00 8.33 -14.97
CA ILE A 318 17.00 7.30 -15.31
C ILE A 318 15.58 7.90 -15.29
N ILE A 319 15.25 8.63 -14.21
CA ILE A 319 13.91 9.21 -14.04
C ILE A 319 13.63 10.26 -15.12
N ARG A 320 14.61 11.12 -15.43
CA ARG A 320 14.49 12.16 -16.46
C ARG A 320 14.29 11.54 -17.82
N ASP A 321 15.17 10.64 -18.23
CA ASP A 321 15.18 10.07 -19.58
C ASP A 321 13.89 9.27 -19.83
N MET A 322 13.48 8.42 -18.88
CA MET A 322 12.29 7.58 -19.05
C MET A 322 10.97 8.34 -18.93
N SER A 323 10.95 9.48 -18.23
CA SER A 323 9.77 10.34 -18.19
C SER A 323 9.73 11.36 -19.33
N ASP A 324 10.72 11.33 -20.22
CA ASP A 324 10.99 12.37 -21.21
C ASP A 324 11.02 13.77 -20.55
N ASP A 325 11.81 13.97 -19.50
CA ASP A 325 11.98 15.24 -18.79
C ASP A 325 10.72 15.81 -18.08
N GLU A 326 9.63 15.04 -17.99
CA GLU A 326 8.39 15.48 -17.36
C GLU A 326 8.42 15.36 -15.84
N ILE A 327 9.14 14.38 -15.30
CA ILE A 327 9.34 14.20 -13.86
C ILE A 327 10.62 14.93 -13.42
N TRP A 328 10.52 15.70 -12.34
CA TRP A 328 11.62 16.48 -11.77
C TRP A 328 11.92 15.94 -10.37
N PRO A 329 12.75 14.89 -10.26
CA PRO A 329 12.94 14.22 -8.98
C PRO A 329 13.88 15.01 -8.06
N PHE A 330 13.90 14.61 -6.80
CA PHE A 330 14.99 14.90 -5.88
C PHE A 330 15.46 13.61 -5.21
N VAL A 331 16.69 13.65 -4.73
CA VAL A 331 17.30 12.53 -4.03
C VAL A 331 17.37 12.84 -2.54
N LEU A 332 17.16 11.85 -1.71
CA LEU A 332 17.29 11.93 -0.25
C LEU A 332 18.31 10.90 0.21
N LEU A 333 19.24 11.32 1.05
CA LEU A 333 20.10 10.44 1.82
C LEU A 333 19.81 10.68 3.31
N SER A 334 19.29 9.64 3.97
CA SER A 334 18.97 9.68 5.40
C SER A 334 20.23 9.84 6.26
N GLU A 335 20.06 10.20 7.53
CA GLU A 335 21.10 10.02 8.55
C GLU A 335 21.50 8.55 8.72
N ARG A 336 22.65 8.30 9.35
CA ARG A 336 23.03 6.93 9.72
C ARG A 336 22.08 6.42 10.78
N SER A 337 21.63 5.18 10.62
CA SER A 337 20.72 4.55 11.56
C SER A 337 20.99 3.05 11.68
N ARG A 338 20.62 2.51 12.83
CA ARG A 338 20.51 1.06 13.09
C ARG A 338 19.06 0.57 13.13
N SER A 339 18.11 1.45 12.80
CA SER A 339 16.69 1.16 12.76
C SER A 339 16.10 1.57 11.41
N LEU A 340 15.24 0.74 10.84
CA LEU A 340 14.46 1.10 9.65
C LEU A 340 13.29 2.05 9.98
N THR A 341 13.04 2.40 11.25
CA THR A 341 12.08 3.46 11.60
C THR A 341 12.45 4.83 11.03
N ILE A 342 13.71 5.02 10.61
CA ILE A 342 14.15 6.19 9.84
C ILE A 342 13.36 6.39 8.54
N MET A 343 12.66 5.36 8.06
CA MET A 343 11.78 5.47 6.91
C MET A 343 10.68 6.53 7.13
N LYS A 344 10.12 6.67 8.35
CA LYS A 344 9.12 7.72 8.62
C LYS A 344 9.66 9.10 8.33
N SER A 345 10.83 9.45 8.87
CA SER A 345 11.39 10.78 8.68
C SER A 345 11.73 11.04 7.20
N CYS A 346 12.14 10.00 6.46
CA CYS A 346 12.33 10.07 5.02
C CYS A 346 11.02 10.35 4.28
N LEU A 347 9.95 9.60 4.58
CA LEU A 347 8.62 9.76 3.94
C LEU A 347 7.99 11.12 4.24
N GLU A 348 7.99 11.55 5.51
CA GLU A 348 7.47 12.86 5.90
C GLU A 348 8.26 14.01 5.27
N PHE A 349 9.58 13.86 5.17
CA PHE A 349 10.42 14.85 4.50
C PHE A 349 10.12 14.90 3.00
N ALA A 350 9.99 13.74 2.36
CA ALA A 350 9.65 13.65 0.94
C ALA A 350 8.28 14.27 0.65
N GLU A 351 7.27 14.00 1.48
CA GLU A 351 5.92 14.56 1.34
C GLU A 351 5.92 16.10 1.41
N ARG A 352 6.67 16.68 2.35
CA ARG A 352 6.80 18.15 2.46
C ARG A 352 7.48 18.75 1.24
N LYS A 353 8.49 18.08 0.68
CA LYS A 353 9.33 18.62 -0.40
C LYS A 353 8.77 18.37 -1.80
N ARG A 354 7.97 17.32 -2.02
CA ARG A 354 7.40 17.00 -3.34
C ARG A 354 6.34 18.00 -3.82
N ARG A 355 5.70 18.74 -2.89
CA ARG A 355 4.75 19.83 -3.20
C ARG A 355 5.37 20.99 -4.01
N ILE A 356 6.67 20.94 -4.32
CA ILE A 356 7.39 21.87 -5.19
C ILE A 356 7.55 21.21 -6.59
N PRO A 357 6.72 21.56 -7.59
CA PRO A 357 6.56 20.77 -8.83
C PRO A 357 7.78 20.76 -9.76
N LYS A 358 8.60 21.82 -9.72
CA LYS A 358 9.80 21.97 -10.53
C LYS A 358 10.92 22.48 -9.65
N ARG A 359 12.02 21.72 -9.61
CA ARG A 359 13.17 22.02 -8.75
C ARG A 359 14.48 21.75 -9.47
N SER A 360 15.48 22.56 -9.20
CA SER A 360 16.84 22.25 -9.63
C SER A 360 17.23 20.85 -9.13
N PRO A 361 17.96 20.07 -9.93
CA PRO A 361 18.52 18.79 -9.52
C PRO A 361 19.23 18.94 -8.17
N VAL A 362 18.86 18.11 -7.19
CA VAL A 362 19.29 18.29 -5.81
C VAL A 362 19.17 17.00 -5.03
N ILE A 363 20.15 16.82 -4.15
CA ILE A 363 20.15 15.80 -3.11
C ILE A 363 20.05 16.48 -1.74
N PHE A 364 19.19 15.94 -0.89
CA PHE A 364 19.13 16.26 0.52
C PHE A 364 19.94 15.24 1.30
N CYS A 365 21.03 15.67 1.90
CA CYS A 365 21.86 14.81 2.73
C CYS A 365 21.67 15.22 4.19
N GLU A 366 20.93 14.43 4.97
CA GLU A 366 20.59 14.76 6.38
C GLU A 366 19.91 16.14 6.53
N GLY A 367 19.13 16.53 5.53
CA GLY A 367 18.47 17.84 5.46
C GLY A 367 19.28 18.94 4.76
N ASP A 368 20.58 18.75 4.56
CA ASP A 368 21.43 19.70 3.83
C ASP A 368 21.17 19.63 2.31
N GLU A 369 20.82 20.76 1.71
CA GLU A 369 20.56 20.88 0.26
C GLU A 369 21.87 21.01 -0.53
N LYS A 370 22.11 20.10 -1.49
CA LYS A 370 23.25 20.16 -2.41
C LYS A 370 22.79 19.97 -3.85
N TYR A 371 23.10 20.94 -4.71
CA TYR A 371 22.70 20.91 -6.11
C TYR A 371 23.52 19.89 -6.91
N LEU A 372 22.81 19.23 -7.81
CA LEU A 372 23.36 18.31 -8.79
C LEU A 372 23.49 19.07 -10.12
N GLU A 373 24.60 18.88 -10.83
CA GLU A 373 24.81 19.47 -12.15
C GLU A 373 24.13 18.56 -13.18
N TYR A 374 23.06 19.05 -13.80
CA TYR A 374 22.35 18.35 -14.88
C TYR A 374 22.17 19.29 -16.07
N GLY A 375 22.18 18.71 -17.27
CA GLY A 375 22.17 19.44 -18.54
C GLY A 375 21.00 20.40 -18.72
N SER A 376 21.06 21.20 -19.79
CA SER A 376 20.01 22.17 -20.13
C SER A 376 18.67 21.47 -20.32
N ALA A 377 17.60 22.08 -19.78
CA ALA A 377 16.22 21.67 -20.07
C ALA A 377 15.99 21.59 -21.59
N PRO A 378 15.07 20.73 -22.06
CA PRO A 378 14.75 20.63 -23.47
C PRO A 378 14.45 22.03 -24.04
N THR A 379 15.16 22.41 -25.10
CA THR A 379 14.92 23.65 -25.83
C THR A 379 13.50 23.64 -26.35
N ALA A 380 12.69 24.64 -25.95
CA ALA A 380 11.41 24.87 -26.59
C ALA A 380 11.68 25.09 -28.08
N ALA A 381 11.01 24.34 -28.97
CA ALA A 381 11.09 24.66 -30.39
C ALA A 381 10.39 26.02 -30.60
N ASP A 382 11.02 26.90 -31.38
CA ASP A 382 10.65 28.32 -31.48
C ASP A 382 9.31 28.60 -32.19
N GLU A 383 8.68 27.58 -32.80
CA GLU A 383 7.40 27.73 -33.54
C GLU A 383 6.35 26.69 -33.09
N GLY A 384 5.22 27.15 -32.53
CA GLY A 384 4.07 26.31 -32.18
C GLY A 384 3.41 26.63 -30.81
N ASP A 385 2.29 25.97 -30.50
CA ASP A 385 1.61 26.06 -29.20
C ASP A 385 2.28 25.15 -28.17
N ILE A 386 2.21 25.50 -26.88
CA ILE A 386 2.61 24.57 -25.81
C ILE A 386 1.63 23.39 -25.78
N CYS A 387 2.16 22.17 -25.82
CA CYS A 387 1.38 20.95 -25.76
C CYS A 387 0.54 20.92 -24.47
N PRO A 388 -0.79 20.80 -24.56
CA PRO A 388 -1.63 20.93 -23.38
C PRO A 388 -1.65 19.66 -22.50
N VAL A 389 -1.03 18.56 -22.96
CA VAL A 389 -0.93 17.28 -22.25
C VAL A 389 0.28 17.26 -21.32
N CYS A 390 1.50 17.49 -21.84
CA CYS A 390 2.72 17.54 -21.02
C CYS A 390 3.01 18.93 -20.44
N ARG A 391 2.44 19.99 -21.03
CA ARG A 391 2.69 21.40 -20.67
C ARG A 391 4.17 21.80 -20.70
N LEU A 392 4.95 21.11 -21.53
CA LEU A 392 6.41 21.24 -21.62
C LEU A 392 6.88 21.45 -23.06
N ARG A 393 6.53 20.55 -23.97
CA ARG A 393 6.95 20.61 -25.38
C ARG A 393 6.03 21.48 -26.22
N SER A 394 6.52 22.01 -27.34
CA SER A 394 5.69 22.59 -28.38
C SER A 394 4.96 21.51 -29.19
N LYS A 395 3.85 21.91 -29.82
CA LYS A 395 3.12 21.13 -30.82
C LYS A 395 2.77 22.05 -31.99
N ALA A 396 2.53 21.47 -33.17
CA ALA A 396 1.90 22.19 -34.26
C ALA A 396 0.50 22.70 -33.84
N ILE A 397 0.06 23.83 -34.40
CA ILE A 397 -1.21 24.50 -34.01
C ILE A 397 -2.41 23.58 -34.24
N ASP A 398 -2.41 22.86 -35.35
CA ASP A 398 -3.44 21.91 -35.80
C ASP A 398 -3.45 20.58 -35.04
N ARG A 399 -2.33 20.18 -34.41
CA ARG A 399 -2.26 18.94 -33.62
C ARG A 399 -2.89 19.09 -32.24
N ALA A 400 -3.44 18.00 -31.71
CA ALA A 400 -4.00 17.97 -30.35
C ALA A 400 -2.93 17.82 -29.25
N ALA A 401 -1.79 17.20 -29.56
CA ALA A 401 -0.68 17.01 -28.64
C ALA A 401 0.69 17.03 -29.36
N CYS A 402 1.78 16.94 -28.60
CA CYS A 402 3.13 16.75 -29.15
C CYS A 402 3.37 15.28 -29.50
N GLU A 403 4.37 15.01 -30.34
CA GLU A 403 4.67 13.67 -30.86
C GLU A 403 4.85 12.62 -29.76
N VAL A 404 5.64 12.95 -28.73
CA VAL A 404 5.84 12.08 -27.55
C VAL A 404 4.51 11.72 -26.87
N CYS A 405 3.59 12.68 -26.71
CA CYS A 405 2.29 12.42 -26.10
C CYS A 405 1.38 11.58 -27.00
N ASP A 406 1.46 11.75 -28.33
CA ASP A 406 0.66 10.96 -29.28
C ASP A 406 1.19 9.54 -29.44
N GLU A 407 2.51 9.32 -29.37
CA GLU A 407 3.11 7.98 -29.31
C GLU A 407 2.70 7.23 -28.05
N ARG A 408 2.76 7.87 -26.89
CA ARG A 408 2.31 7.29 -25.61
C ARG A 408 0.87 6.78 -25.66
N ARG A 409 -0.02 7.47 -26.37
CA ARG A 409 -1.42 7.05 -26.54
C ARG A 409 -1.57 5.77 -27.37
N ARG A 410 -0.75 5.58 -28.40
CA ARG A 410 -0.86 4.45 -29.34
C ARG A 410 -0.55 3.11 -28.67
N GLY A 411 0.51 3.01 -27.86
CA GLY A 411 0.92 1.74 -27.23
C GLY A 411 -0.06 1.14 -26.21
N ARG A 412 -1.11 1.87 -25.83
CA ARG A 412 -2.22 1.33 -25.03
C ARG A 412 -3.17 0.49 -25.85
N LEU A 413 -3.47 0.95 -27.05
CA LEU A 413 -4.47 0.35 -27.92
C LEU A 413 -4.03 -1.04 -28.37
N ASP A 414 -2.75 -1.19 -28.69
CA ASP A 414 -2.14 -2.47 -29.06
C ASP A 414 -2.38 -3.54 -27.98
N ARG A 415 -2.12 -3.24 -26.71
CA ARG A 415 -2.34 -4.20 -25.61
C ARG A 415 -3.80 -4.53 -25.35
N TRP A 416 -4.73 -3.62 -25.63
CA TRP A 416 -6.16 -3.93 -25.52
C TRP A 416 -6.59 -4.89 -26.62
N LEU A 417 -6.08 -4.71 -27.85
CA LEU A 417 -6.29 -5.64 -28.96
C LEU A 417 -5.66 -7.02 -28.72
N ASP A 418 -4.57 -7.09 -27.94
CA ASP A 418 -3.91 -8.34 -27.55
C ASP A 418 -4.69 -9.17 -26.49
N GLY A 419 -5.89 -8.75 -26.08
CA GLY A 419 -6.83 -9.58 -25.31
C GLY A 419 -6.89 -9.34 -23.80
N GLY A 420 -6.82 -8.08 -23.35
CA GLY A 420 -6.99 -7.73 -21.93
C GLY A 420 -8.44 -7.89 -21.42
N GLU A 421 -8.61 -8.39 -20.19
CA GLU A 421 -9.94 -8.57 -19.58
C GLU A 421 -10.57 -7.26 -19.06
N ASP A 422 -9.76 -6.25 -18.80
CA ASP A 422 -10.22 -4.95 -18.28
C ASP A 422 -10.48 -3.96 -19.43
N THR A 423 -11.52 -3.16 -19.27
CA THR A 423 -11.83 -2.12 -20.25
C THR A 423 -10.79 -0.99 -20.26
N VAL A 424 -10.54 -0.45 -21.45
CA VAL A 424 -9.77 0.77 -21.67
C VAL A 424 -10.66 1.95 -22.06
N TRP A 425 -11.98 1.81 -22.03
CA TRP A 425 -12.92 2.81 -22.53
C TRP A 425 -13.78 3.32 -21.37
N ILE A 426 -13.78 4.63 -21.15
CA ILE A 426 -14.57 5.24 -20.06
C ILE A 426 -16.07 5.01 -20.26
N ASP A 427 -16.49 4.95 -21.53
CA ASP A 427 -17.88 4.74 -21.94
C ASP A 427 -18.37 3.32 -21.67
N GLU A 428 -17.46 2.35 -21.58
CA GLU A 428 -17.78 0.97 -21.18
C GLU A 428 -17.95 0.80 -19.67
N VAL A 429 -17.42 1.75 -18.89
CA VAL A 429 -17.57 1.81 -17.43
C VAL A 429 -18.81 2.61 -17.03
N ALA A 430 -19.34 3.44 -17.92
CA ALA A 430 -20.50 4.25 -17.62
C ALA A 430 -21.75 3.39 -17.36
N ASP A 431 -22.51 3.73 -16.31
CA ASP A 431 -23.79 3.10 -16.01
C ASP A 431 -24.89 3.49 -17.03
N GLU A 432 -26.11 2.98 -16.83
CA GLU A 432 -27.26 3.28 -17.68
C GLU A 432 -27.62 4.77 -17.71
N ASN A 433 -27.23 5.53 -16.68
CA ASN A 433 -27.39 6.98 -16.58
C ASN A 433 -26.22 7.76 -17.20
N ASN A 434 -25.29 7.10 -17.88
CA ASN A 434 -24.03 7.64 -18.39
C ASN A 434 -23.16 8.27 -17.28
N ARG A 435 -23.19 7.72 -16.07
CA ARG A 435 -22.40 8.15 -14.91
C ARG A 435 -21.29 7.15 -14.59
N ILE A 436 -20.17 7.68 -14.15
CA ILE A 436 -19.02 6.94 -13.63
C ILE A 436 -18.78 7.36 -12.19
N ALA A 437 -18.20 6.46 -11.39
CA ALA A 437 -17.76 6.72 -10.03
C ALA A 437 -16.26 6.50 -9.90
N LEU A 438 -15.54 7.48 -9.36
CA LEU A 438 -14.18 7.34 -8.85
C LEU A 438 -14.27 6.96 -7.37
N ILE A 439 -13.81 5.76 -7.04
CA ILE A 439 -13.62 5.30 -5.66
C ILE A 439 -12.15 5.48 -5.30
N THR A 440 -11.88 6.20 -4.22
CA THR A 440 -10.54 6.40 -3.66
C THR A 440 -10.46 5.76 -2.29
N LEU A 441 -9.49 4.86 -2.10
CA LEU A 441 -9.17 4.23 -0.83
C LEU A 441 -7.80 4.71 -0.37
N SER A 442 -7.69 5.18 0.87
CA SER A 442 -6.43 5.60 1.46
C SER A 442 -6.23 4.97 2.84
N LEU A 443 -5.12 4.27 3.02
CA LEU A 443 -4.68 3.72 4.31
C LEU A 443 -3.58 4.59 4.91
N ASN A 444 -3.71 4.94 6.19
CA ASN A 444 -2.67 5.68 6.89
C ASN A 444 -1.72 4.75 7.65
N LEU A 445 -0.49 4.61 7.15
CA LEU A 445 0.56 3.79 7.76
C LEU A 445 1.60 4.55 8.57
N SER A 446 1.50 5.88 8.68
CA SER A 446 2.54 6.73 9.32
C SER A 446 2.92 6.23 10.73
N ARG A 447 1.92 6.02 11.60
CA ARG A 447 2.09 5.53 12.98
C ARG A 447 2.42 4.03 13.08
N TRP A 448 2.31 3.30 11.98
CA TRP A 448 2.73 1.89 11.91
C TRP A 448 4.20 1.80 11.51
N LEU A 449 4.63 2.58 10.52
CA LEU A 449 5.99 2.58 9.99
C LEU A 449 7.02 3.17 10.97
N ASP A 450 6.59 3.96 11.96
CA ASP A 450 7.44 4.44 13.05
C ASP A 450 7.44 3.57 14.30
N GLY A 451 6.64 2.51 14.31
CA GLY A 451 6.52 1.57 15.42
C GLY A 451 5.59 2.04 16.54
N THR A 452 4.96 3.21 16.46
CA THR A 452 4.05 3.70 17.50
C THR A 452 2.87 2.76 17.73
N MET A 453 2.26 2.25 16.65
CA MET A 453 1.17 1.29 16.72
C MET A 453 1.64 -0.11 17.12
N LEU A 454 2.87 -0.50 16.76
CA LEU A 454 3.46 -1.76 17.21
C LEU A 454 3.61 -1.82 18.73
N ARG A 455 3.94 -0.68 19.36
CA ARG A 455 3.99 -0.54 20.83
C ARG A 455 2.62 -0.67 21.52
N THR A 456 1.53 -0.73 20.77
CA THR A 456 0.19 -1.05 21.32
C THR A 456 -0.13 -2.54 21.30
N ILE A 457 0.79 -3.37 20.79
CA ILE A 457 0.65 -4.82 20.68
C ILE A 457 1.65 -5.45 21.64
N TYR A 458 1.18 -6.27 22.57
CA TYR A 458 2.10 -6.99 23.45
C TYR A 458 2.84 -8.10 22.69
N SER A 459 4.15 -8.21 22.84
CA SER A 459 4.90 -9.43 22.51
C SER A 459 4.79 -10.48 23.61
N ARG A 460 4.63 -10.02 24.86
CA ARG A 460 4.35 -10.81 26.07
C ARG A 460 3.56 -9.93 27.03
N THR A 461 2.57 -10.46 27.73
CA THR A 461 1.81 -9.65 28.69
C THR A 461 2.49 -9.56 30.06
N PRO A 462 2.20 -8.52 30.86
CA PRO A 462 2.65 -8.45 32.26
C PRO A 462 2.25 -9.68 33.09
N GLU A 463 1.07 -10.26 32.83
CA GLU A 463 0.57 -11.47 33.49
C GLU A 463 1.42 -12.70 33.17
N GLU A 464 1.82 -12.87 31.91
CA GLU A 464 2.72 -13.96 31.49
C GLU A 464 4.09 -13.83 32.17
N TRP A 465 4.64 -12.62 32.21
CA TRP A 465 5.92 -12.31 32.87
C TRP A 465 5.89 -12.51 34.40
N TYR A 466 4.77 -12.21 35.04
CA TYR A 466 4.64 -12.25 36.51
C TYR A 466 5.09 -13.58 37.13
N SER A 467 4.88 -14.68 36.42
CA SER A 467 5.33 -16.03 36.82
C SER A 467 6.83 -16.09 37.16
N LYS A 468 7.68 -15.34 36.44
CA LYS A 468 9.12 -15.24 36.70
C LYS A 468 9.45 -14.29 37.85
N ALA A 469 8.75 -13.17 37.92
CA ALA A 469 8.99 -12.13 38.93
C ALA A 469 8.50 -12.53 40.33
N LYS A 470 7.56 -13.49 40.44
CA LYS A 470 6.96 -13.95 41.69
C LYS A 470 7.99 -14.28 42.78
N LYS A 471 9.08 -14.97 42.42
CA LYS A 471 10.16 -15.34 43.36
C LYS A 471 10.88 -14.13 43.96
N ILE A 472 10.99 -13.04 43.20
CA ILE A 472 11.61 -11.80 43.67
C ILE A 472 10.67 -11.09 44.64
N LYS A 473 9.38 -10.99 44.26
CA LYS A 473 8.34 -10.36 45.06
C LYS A 473 8.15 -11.05 46.42
N GLU A 474 8.16 -12.38 46.46
CA GLU A 474 8.01 -13.16 47.70
C GLU A 474 9.25 -13.10 48.61
N ASN A 475 10.40 -12.63 48.11
CA ASN A 475 11.61 -12.49 48.90
C ASN A 475 11.66 -11.14 49.63
N ARG A 476 11.30 -11.16 50.93
CA ARG A 476 11.28 -9.98 51.79
C ARG A 476 12.62 -9.23 51.84
N GLN A 477 13.76 -9.92 51.80
CA GLN A 477 15.08 -9.27 51.84
C GLN A 477 15.36 -8.48 50.55
N PHE A 478 14.96 -9.03 49.39
CA PHE A 478 15.09 -8.33 48.11
C PHE A 478 14.19 -7.12 48.06
N MET A 479 12.92 -7.27 48.43
CA MET A 479 11.96 -6.16 48.43
C MET A 479 12.35 -5.02 49.38
N GLU A 480 12.91 -5.33 50.57
CA GLU A 480 13.45 -4.30 51.47
C GLU A 480 14.68 -3.57 50.89
N LYS A 481 15.57 -4.28 50.18
CA LYS A 481 16.71 -3.65 49.48
C LYS A 481 16.23 -2.71 48.37
N ILE A 482 15.26 -3.15 47.58
CA ILE A 482 14.65 -2.37 46.49
C ILE A 482 13.97 -1.12 47.06
N LYS A 483 13.13 -1.28 48.09
CA LYS A 483 12.46 -0.19 48.80
C LYS A 483 13.43 0.86 49.33
N LYS A 484 14.52 0.43 49.98
CA LYS A 484 15.55 1.35 50.47
C LYS A 484 16.23 2.15 49.36
N SER A 485 16.44 1.53 48.19
CA SER A 485 17.07 2.22 47.06
C SER A 485 16.10 3.19 46.39
N ILE A 486 14.87 2.78 46.06
CA ILE A 486 13.89 3.63 45.36
C ILE A 486 13.32 4.73 46.28
N GLN A 487 13.20 4.48 47.59
CA GLN A 487 12.54 5.37 48.56
C GLN A 487 11.03 5.52 48.35
N ARG A 488 10.37 4.51 47.77
CA ARG A 488 8.93 4.44 47.53
C ARG A 488 8.40 3.03 47.84
N GLU A 489 7.18 2.93 48.35
CA GLU A 489 6.48 1.66 48.51
C GLU A 489 5.79 1.24 47.20
N LEU A 490 5.68 -0.06 46.98
CA LEU A 490 4.82 -0.61 45.94
C LEU A 490 3.37 -0.49 46.42
N ASN A 491 2.58 0.35 45.74
CA ASN A 491 1.27 0.77 46.22
C ASN A 491 0.14 -0.17 45.75
N VAL A 492 0.20 -0.68 44.52
CA VAL A 492 -0.80 -1.60 43.95
C VAL A 492 -0.12 -2.89 43.53
N ASP A 493 -0.85 -4.01 43.68
CA ASP A 493 -0.31 -5.34 43.46
C ASP A 493 -0.57 -5.89 42.05
N SER A 494 -0.46 -5.03 41.03
CA SER A 494 -0.58 -5.45 39.62
C SER A 494 0.78 -5.92 39.07
N PRO A 495 0.80 -6.88 38.13
CA PRO A 495 2.02 -7.27 37.43
C PRO A 495 2.76 -6.10 36.77
N GLN A 496 2.01 -5.16 36.18
CA GLN A 496 2.56 -3.99 35.49
C GLN A 496 3.29 -3.04 36.45
N GLU A 497 2.71 -2.74 37.62
CA GLU A 497 3.36 -1.89 38.62
C GLU A 497 4.59 -2.58 39.24
N LEU A 498 4.53 -3.90 39.45
CA LEU A 498 5.70 -4.65 39.90
C LEU A 498 6.84 -4.55 38.87
N ALA A 499 6.53 -4.67 37.57
CA ALA A 499 7.54 -4.54 36.51
C ALA A 499 8.21 -3.16 36.54
N GLU A 500 7.41 -2.09 36.67
CA GLU A 500 7.92 -0.72 36.82
C GLU A 500 8.81 -0.59 38.03
N TYR A 501 8.35 -1.08 39.19
CA TYR A 501 9.10 -0.99 40.44
C TYR A 501 10.44 -1.73 40.37
N LEU A 502 10.47 -2.95 39.81
CA LEU A 502 11.72 -3.71 39.66
C LEU A 502 12.68 -3.04 38.66
N MET A 503 12.15 -2.51 37.55
CA MET A 503 12.97 -1.87 36.52
C MET A 503 13.50 -0.50 36.99
N GLU A 504 12.72 0.26 37.76
CA GLU A 504 13.14 1.52 38.39
C GLU A 504 14.38 1.29 39.28
N TYR A 505 14.35 0.25 40.12
CA TYR A 505 15.53 -0.15 40.90
C TYR A 505 16.71 -0.54 40.01
N PHE A 506 16.46 -1.39 39.02
CA PHE A 506 17.52 -1.89 38.15
C PHE A 506 18.24 -0.74 37.44
N VAL A 507 17.50 0.16 36.79
CA VAL A 507 18.05 1.31 36.06
C VAL A 507 18.80 2.24 37.01
N LYS A 508 18.24 2.54 38.18
CA LYS A 508 18.88 3.40 39.19
C LYS A 508 20.24 2.85 39.62
N GLU A 509 20.33 1.56 39.93
CA GLU A 509 21.59 0.93 40.33
C GLU A 509 22.56 0.73 39.14
N ALA A 510 22.05 0.49 37.92
CA ALA A 510 22.88 0.39 36.72
C ALA A 510 23.51 1.73 36.32
N LEU A 511 22.81 2.86 36.53
CA LEU A 511 23.36 4.20 36.32
C LEU A 511 24.40 4.57 37.39
N ARG A 512 24.21 4.11 38.62
CA ARG A 512 25.16 4.31 39.72
C ARG A 512 26.46 3.53 39.52
N ASP A 513 26.37 2.33 38.97
CA ASP A 513 27.49 1.43 38.74
C ASP A 513 27.41 0.81 37.32
N PRO A 514 27.80 1.57 36.27
CA PRO A 514 27.67 1.14 34.87
C PRO A 514 28.59 -0.03 34.50
N GLU A 515 29.68 -0.21 35.25
CA GLU A 515 30.64 -1.29 35.04
C GLU A 515 30.32 -2.55 35.85
N PHE A 516 29.24 -2.50 36.66
CA PHE A 516 28.82 -3.61 37.52
C PHE A 516 29.95 -4.08 38.46
N LYS A 517 30.60 -3.13 39.15
CA LYS A 517 31.68 -3.31 40.14
C LYS A 517 31.21 -3.38 41.59
N ASP A 518 29.93 -3.12 41.86
CA ASP A 518 29.36 -3.18 43.20
C ASP A 518 29.52 -4.57 43.87
N PRO A 519 29.32 -4.69 45.20
CA PRO A 519 29.35 -5.97 45.89
C PRO A 519 28.50 -7.07 45.19
N GLN A 520 29.00 -8.30 45.22
CA GLN A 520 28.42 -9.44 44.49
C GLN A 520 26.93 -9.65 44.80
N ASP A 521 26.48 -9.37 46.02
CA ASP A 521 25.08 -9.52 46.43
C ASP A 521 24.13 -8.54 45.71
N LYS A 522 24.61 -7.33 45.39
CA LYS A 522 23.86 -6.36 44.58
C LYS A 522 23.85 -6.72 43.10
N ILE A 523 24.98 -7.18 42.57
CA ILE A 523 25.06 -7.67 41.17
C ILE A 523 24.11 -8.87 41.00
N SER A 524 24.08 -9.79 41.96
CA SER A 524 23.17 -10.94 41.95
C SER A 524 21.70 -10.53 41.91
N LEU A 525 21.29 -9.50 42.68
CA LEU A 525 19.92 -9.00 42.64
C LEU A 525 19.59 -8.33 41.29
N ARG A 526 20.50 -7.50 40.76
CA ARG A 526 20.35 -6.89 39.42
C ARG A 526 20.22 -7.96 38.33
N ALA A 527 21.07 -8.98 38.36
CA ALA A 527 21.03 -10.09 37.42
C ALA A 527 19.70 -10.84 37.49
N LYS A 528 19.25 -11.20 38.71
CA LYS A 528 17.95 -11.86 38.93
C LYS A 528 16.76 -11.05 38.41
N ILE A 529 16.77 -9.72 38.61
CA ILE A 529 15.72 -8.85 38.11
C ILE A 529 15.73 -8.84 36.57
N LEU A 530 16.88 -8.54 35.96
CA LEU A 530 16.97 -8.45 34.50
C LEU A 530 16.64 -9.79 33.82
N ASP A 531 17.08 -10.91 34.39
CA ASP A 531 16.78 -12.27 33.91
C ASP A 531 15.28 -12.54 33.80
N THR A 532 14.44 -11.97 34.68
CA THR A 532 12.99 -12.14 34.58
C THR A 532 12.40 -11.61 33.27
N PHE A 533 13.06 -10.63 32.64
CA PHE A 533 12.54 -9.97 31.45
C PHE A 533 12.91 -10.71 30.16
N PHE A 534 13.86 -11.64 30.16
CA PHE A 534 14.32 -12.35 28.95
C PHE A 534 13.91 -13.83 28.96
N GLU A 535 13.80 -14.42 27.77
CA GLU A 535 13.40 -15.83 27.58
C GLU A 535 14.52 -16.68 26.99
N ASP A 536 15.11 -16.24 25.88
CA ASP A 536 16.07 -17.03 25.11
C ASP A 536 17.52 -16.87 25.64
N ILE A 537 17.74 -15.96 26.59
CA ILE A 537 19.03 -15.74 27.26
C ILE A 537 18.89 -15.87 28.78
N THR A 538 19.82 -16.59 29.39
CA THR A 538 19.98 -16.61 30.86
C THR A 538 20.96 -15.54 31.29
N ILE A 539 20.57 -14.68 32.22
CA ILE A 539 21.37 -13.57 32.74
C ILE A 539 21.84 -13.89 34.15
N SER A 540 23.13 -13.70 34.43
CA SER A 540 23.70 -13.97 35.75
C SER A 540 24.76 -12.96 36.18
N GLU A 541 25.15 -13.06 37.45
CA GLU A 541 26.22 -12.28 38.06
C GLU A 541 27.64 -12.70 37.62
N ASN A 542 27.79 -13.85 36.96
CA ASN A 542 29.09 -14.41 36.61
C ASN A 542 29.17 -14.79 35.12
N LYS A 543 30.31 -14.54 34.46
CA LYS A 543 30.54 -15.06 33.11
C LYS A 543 30.73 -16.58 33.17
N ASN A 544 29.82 -17.35 32.59
CA ASN A 544 30.00 -18.78 32.36
C ASN A 544 29.60 -19.13 30.90
N LYS A 545 29.82 -20.36 30.45
CA LYS A 545 29.54 -20.76 29.05
C LYS A 545 28.06 -20.62 28.66
N ASN A 546 27.13 -20.70 29.63
CA ASN A 546 25.69 -20.85 29.39
C ASN A 546 24.84 -19.66 29.87
N SER A 547 25.44 -18.59 30.39
CA SER A 547 24.74 -17.39 30.86
C SER A 547 25.52 -16.13 30.53
N LEU A 548 24.79 -15.05 30.26
CA LEU A 548 25.32 -13.75 29.93
C LEU A 548 25.49 -12.93 31.20
N PHE A 549 26.66 -12.33 31.39
CA PHE A 549 26.88 -11.41 32.50
C PHE A 549 25.91 -10.22 32.39
N VAL A 550 25.25 -9.87 33.48
CA VAL A 550 24.24 -8.79 33.53
C VAL A 550 24.70 -7.48 32.90
N GLY A 551 25.95 -7.06 33.11
CA GLY A 551 26.47 -5.84 32.49
C GLY A 551 26.62 -5.93 30.98
N VAL A 552 26.91 -7.11 30.44
CA VAL A 552 26.93 -7.33 28.98
C VAL A 552 25.51 -7.37 28.42
N ALA A 553 24.59 -8.05 29.10
CA ALA A 553 23.18 -8.09 28.71
C ALA A 553 22.58 -6.67 28.65
N TRP A 554 22.82 -5.88 29.70
CA TRP A 554 22.38 -4.50 29.77
C TRP A 554 23.03 -3.62 28.69
N LYS A 555 24.34 -3.74 28.48
CA LYS A 555 25.04 -3.02 27.40
C LYS A 555 24.47 -3.35 26.02
N ASN A 556 24.15 -4.63 25.76
CA ASN A 556 23.55 -5.04 24.49
C ASN A 556 22.12 -4.49 24.33
N PHE A 557 21.31 -4.50 25.39
CA PHE A 557 19.99 -3.87 25.39
C PHE A 557 20.08 -2.37 25.12
N LYS A 558 20.97 -1.65 25.83
CA LYS A 558 21.17 -0.20 25.70
C LYS A 558 21.71 0.27 24.36
N ARG A 559 22.35 -0.62 23.58
CA ARG A 559 22.73 -0.35 22.19
C ARG A 559 21.51 -0.17 21.29
N ARG A 560 20.36 -0.71 21.67
CA ARG A 560 19.08 -0.65 20.94
C ARG A 560 18.14 0.36 21.56
N GLU A 561 17.94 0.28 22.87
CA GLU A 561 17.11 1.20 23.64
C GLU A 561 17.99 2.22 24.39
N GLN A 562 18.12 3.42 23.80
CA GLN A 562 18.96 4.48 24.35
C GLN A 562 18.31 5.22 25.52
N SER A 563 16.98 5.13 25.69
CA SER A 563 16.27 5.78 26.81
C SER A 563 16.61 5.16 28.16
N ASN A 564 16.76 6.00 29.18
CA ASN A 564 16.84 5.57 30.59
C ASN A 564 15.49 5.68 31.30
N ASP A 565 14.45 6.10 30.59
CA ASP A 565 13.09 6.13 31.12
C ASP A 565 12.57 4.70 31.25
N VAL A 566 12.18 4.34 32.46
CA VAL A 566 11.62 3.02 32.81
C VAL A 566 10.44 2.68 31.93
N LYS A 567 9.57 3.65 31.60
CA LYS A 567 8.38 3.40 30.79
C LYS A 567 8.73 2.98 29.37
N HIS A 568 9.72 3.64 28.75
CA HIS A 568 10.21 3.28 27.43
C HIS A 568 10.89 1.90 27.45
N ILE A 569 11.73 1.64 28.45
CA ILE A 569 12.39 0.34 28.62
C ILE A 569 11.36 -0.80 28.74
N LEU A 570 10.34 -0.63 29.58
CA LEU A 570 9.29 -1.64 29.73
C LEU A 570 8.48 -1.82 28.45
N THR A 571 8.19 -0.74 27.75
CA THR A 571 7.49 -0.80 26.47
C THR A 571 8.28 -1.65 25.47
N SER A 572 9.58 -1.40 25.32
CA SER A 572 10.46 -2.19 24.45
C SER A 572 10.61 -3.67 24.87
N LEU A 573 10.35 -4.00 26.14
CA LEU A 573 10.44 -5.38 26.67
C LEU A 573 9.13 -6.17 26.61
N PHE A 574 7.98 -5.49 26.65
CA PHE A 574 6.67 -6.12 26.67
C PHE A 574 5.94 -6.06 25.33
N THR A 575 6.27 -5.10 24.46
CA THR A 575 5.54 -4.84 23.22
C THR A 575 6.30 -5.31 22.00
N GLN A 576 5.59 -5.43 20.88
CA GLN A 576 6.23 -5.65 19.60
C GLN A 576 7.07 -4.44 19.22
N ASN A 577 8.31 -4.70 18.81
CA ASN A 577 9.23 -3.67 18.37
C ASN A 577 9.26 -3.60 16.84
N PRO A 578 9.52 -2.41 16.27
CA PRO A 578 9.77 -2.29 14.84
C PRO A 578 11.08 -3.00 14.50
N SER A 579 10.99 -4.09 13.76
CA SER A 579 12.13 -4.75 13.12
C SER A 579 12.10 -4.48 11.62
N PRO A 580 13.26 -4.49 10.94
CA PRO A 580 13.32 -4.35 9.50
C PRO A 580 12.36 -5.24 8.72
N ALA A 581 12.26 -6.53 9.05
CA ALA A 581 11.32 -7.44 8.41
C ALA A 581 9.85 -7.10 8.71
N ARG A 582 9.53 -6.68 9.94
CA ARG A 582 8.16 -6.32 10.32
C ARG A 582 7.68 -5.07 9.60
N LEU A 583 8.53 -4.04 9.49
CA LEU A 583 8.20 -2.81 8.76
C LEU A 583 7.98 -3.09 7.27
N TYR A 584 8.85 -3.89 6.66
CA TYR A 584 8.66 -4.37 5.29
C TYR A 584 7.35 -5.15 5.12
N ARG A 585 6.99 -5.98 6.10
CA ARG A 585 5.76 -6.78 6.07
C ARG A 585 4.48 -5.95 6.22
N ILE A 586 4.46 -4.94 7.10
CA ILE A 586 3.31 -4.03 7.27
C ILE A 586 2.92 -3.42 5.92
N TRP A 587 3.92 -2.92 5.20
CA TRP A 587 3.78 -2.32 3.90
C TRP A 587 3.23 -3.31 2.86
N ASN A 588 3.86 -4.48 2.70
CA ASN A 588 3.42 -5.47 1.72
C ASN A 588 2.01 -5.99 2.01
N GLU A 589 1.65 -6.17 3.28
CA GLU A 589 0.32 -6.68 3.65
C GLU A 589 -0.80 -5.72 3.25
N THR A 590 -0.57 -4.41 3.32
CA THR A 590 -1.53 -3.43 2.80
C THR A 590 -1.61 -3.43 1.28
N GLY A 591 -0.48 -3.63 0.58
CA GLY A 591 -0.44 -3.77 -0.88
C GLY A 591 -1.21 -4.99 -1.35
N GLU A 592 -0.91 -6.15 -0.77
CA GLU A 592 -1.60 -7.40 -1.05
C GLU A 592 -3.09 -7.31 -0.74
N PHE A 593 -3.49 -6.59 0.32
CA PHE A 593 -4.89 -6.34 0.60
C PHE A 593 -5.55 -5.58 -0.56
N LEU A 594 -4.96 -4.47 -1.01
CA LEU A 594 -5.52 -3.67 -2.10
C LEU A 594 -5.56 -4.42 -3.43
N ASP A 595 -4.55 -5.26 -3.72
CA ASP A 595 -4.57 -6.14 -4.89
C ASP A 595 -5.67 -7.21 -4.77
N SER A 596 -5.84 -7.81 -3.58
CA SER A 596 -6.93 -8.77 -3.33
C SER A 596 -8.32 -8.15 -3.40
N LEU A 597 -8.47 -6.84 -3.17
CA LEU A 597 -9.74 -6.13 -3.39
C LEU A 597 -10.11 -6.12 -4.88
N MET A 598 -9.14 -5.92 -5.77
CA MET A 598 -9.36 -5.93 -7.22
C MET A 598 -9.82 -7.31 -7.70
N ASP A 599 -9.22 -8.38 -7.17
CA ASP A 599 -9.67 -9.76 -7.42
C ASP A 599 -11.08 -9.98 -6.85
N GLY A 600 -11.33 -9.54 -5.62
CA GLY A 600 -12.64 -9.65 -4.98
C GLY A 600 -13.75 -8.94 -5.75
N ILE A 601 -13.49 -7.75 -6.30
CA ILE A 601 -14.44 -7.00 -7.13
C ILE A 601 -14.73 -7.79 -8.42
N ARG A 602 -13.69 -8.30 -9.09
CA ARG A 602 -13.83 -9.13 -10.30
C ARG A 602 -14.66 -10.38 -10.03
N ASP A 603 -14.35 -11.12 -8.98
CA ASP A 603 -14.94 -12.43 -8.70
C ASP A 603 -16.33 -12.37 -8.08
N ARG A 604 -16.63 -11.33 -7.28
CA ARG A 604 -17.87 -11.24 -6.49
C ARG A 604 -18.87 -10.25 -7.05
N VAL A 605 -18.41 -9.10 -7.55
CA VAL A 605 -19.28 -8.07 -8.15
C VAL A 605 -19.47 -8.34 -9.64
N TYR A 606 -18.38 -8.64 -10.35
CA TYR A 606 -18.38 -8.87 -11.80
C TYR A 606 -18.20 -10.34 -12.19
N ASN A 607 -18.68 -11.27 -11.34
CA ASN A 607 -18.74 -12.70 -11.67
C ASN A 607 -19.42 -12.94 -13.04
N SER A 608 -20.42 -12.12 -13.35
CA SER A 608 -20.97 -12.00 -14.71
C SER A 608 -20.35 -10.79 -15.41
N LYS A 609 -19.32 -11.05 -16.22
CA LYS A 609 -18.64 -10.03 -17.01
C LYS A 609 -19.59 -9.32 -17.98
N TRP A 610 -19.32 -8.04 -18.24
CA TRP A 610 -20.03 -7.27 -19.26
C TRP A 610 -19.56 -7.71 -20.66
N LYS A 611 -20.36 -7.40 -21.69
CA LYS A 611 -20.08 -7.88 -23.04
C LYS A 611 -20.04 -6.74 -24.04
N ARG A 612 -18.99 -6.73 -24.85
CA ARG A 612 -18.87 -5.91 -26.05
C ARG A 612 -19.17 -6.76 -27.28
N LEU A 613 -19.60 -6.12 -28.36
CA LEU A 613 -19.80 -6.77 -29.65
C LEU A 613 -18.66 -6.41 -30.58
N ARG A 614 -17.99 -7.43 -31.11
CA ARG A 614 -17.07 -7.31 -32.25
C ARG A 614 -17.83 -7.64 -33.52
N PHE A 615 -17.75 -6.80 -34.54
CA PHE A 615 -18.48 -7.01 -35.78
C PHE A 615 -17.72 -6.56 -37.03
N HIS A 616 -18.04 -7.21 -38.16
CA HIS A 616 -17.43 -6.93 -39.45
C HIS A 616 -18.41 -6.20 -40.38
N VAL A 617 -17.97 -5.07 -40.94
CA VAL A 617 -18.69 -4.30 -41.94
C VAL A 617 -18.12 -4.62 -43.32
N ASP A 618 -18.97 -5.12 -44.22
CA ASP A 618 -18.55 -5.48 -45.58
C ASP A 618 -18.12 -4.23 -46.35
N SER A 619 -16.95 -4.31 -46.96
CA SER A 619 -16.10 -3.16 -47.22
C SER A 619 -16.45 -2.41 -48.52
N LYS A 620 -17.57 -2.68 -49.18
CA LYS A 620 -18.00 -1.96 -50.39
C LYS A 620 -18.59 -0.57 -50.08
N MET A 621 -17.77 0.37 -49.61
CA MET A 621 -18.16 1.79 -49.43
C MET A 621 -17.84 2.64 -50.66
N GLU A 622 -18.78 3.49 -51.07
CA GLU A 622 -18.53 4.67 -51.91
C GLU A 622 -18.24 5.86 -50.99
N VAL A 623 -16.96 6.13 -50.71
CA VAL A 623 -16.53 7.28 -49.88
C VAL A 623 -16.63 8.57 -50.71
N ILE A 624 -17.32 9.58 -50.20
CA ILE A 624 -17.35 10.93 -50.80
C ILE A 624 -15.96 11.57 -50.59
N LYS A 625 -15.22 11.83 -51.67
CA LYS A 625 -14.11 12.79 -51.62
C LYS A 625 -14.72 14.18 -51.67
N ASP A 626 -14.57 14.97 -50.60
CA ASP A 626 -15.06 16.34 -50.61
C ASP A 626 -14.06 17.28 -51.31
N ASN A 627 -14.59 17.99 -52.31
CA ASN A 627 -14.06 19.15 -53.03
C ASN A 627 -12.79 19.01 -53.89
N ASP A 628 -13.00 18.74 -55.18
CA ASP A 628 -12.56 19.73 -56.17
C ASP A 628 -13.63 19.98 -57.24
N LYS A 629 -14.02 21.25 -57.38
CA LYS A 629 -14.92 21.71 -58.44
C LYS A 629 -14.14 21.77 -59.76
N THR A 630 -13.83 20.62 -60.34
CA THR A 630 -13.35 20.55 -61.72
C THR A 630 -13.90 19.34 -62.44
N GLU A 631 -14.71 19.65 -63.45
CA GLU A 631 -15.05 18.89 -64.65
C GLU A 631 -15.10 17.36 -64.58
N VAL A 632 -16.32 16.88 -64.82
CA VAL A 632 -16.67 15.52 -65.21
C VAL A 632 -15.79 15.08 -66.39
N THR A 633 -14.81 14.22 -66.13
CA THR A 633 -14.32 13.25 -67.13
C THR A 633 -14.81 11.87 -66.74
N LYS A 634 -15.68 11.32 -67.59
CA LYS A 634 -16.07 9.91 -67.59
C LYS A 634 -14.82 9.07 -67.83
N ASP A 635 -14.34 8.37 -66.82
CA ASP A 635 -13.72 7.07 -66.99
C ASP A 635 -13.75 6.24 -65.70
N ASN A 636 -13.91 4.93 -65.91
CA ASN A 636 -14.23 3.89 -64.94
C ASN A 636 -13.10 3.59 -63.91
N ASP A 637 -12.87 4.45 -62.92
CA ASP A 637 -12.12 4.04 -61.72
C ASP A 637 -13.05 3.69 -60.56
N LYS A 638 -13.17 2.39 -60.36
CA LYS A 638 -13.89 1.72 -59.28
C LYS A 638 -13.17 1.93 -57.95
N MET A 639 -13.86 2.57 -57.02
CA MET A 639 -14.12 2.06 -55.67
C MET A 639 -12.93 1.47 -54.88
N GLU A 640 -12.30 2.29 -54.02
CA GLU A 640 -11.50 1.85 -52.87
C GLU A 640 -12.04 2.50 -51.57
N VAL A 641 -13.08 1.89 -51.01
CA VAL A 641 -13.08 1.18 -49.71
C VAL A 641 -11.97 1.59 -48.73
N ILE A 642 -12.30 1.87 -47.47
CA ILE A 642 -11.41 2.11 -46.30
C ILE A 642 -10.15 1.19 -46.30
N LYS A 643 -9.17 1.52 -47.14
CA LYS A 643 -7.78 1.03 -47.14
C LYS A 643 -6.85 2.15 -46.71
N ASP A 644 -7.38 3.34 -46.50
CA ASP A 644 -6.59 4.45 -46.00
C ASP A 644 -6.27 4.19 -44.53
N THR A 645 -4.99 3.95 -44.28
CA THR A 645 -4.35 3.98 -42.95
C THR A 645 -4.82 5.15 -42.07
N GLU A 646 -5.37 6.21 -42.67
CA GLU A 646 -5.94 7.38 -42.01
C GLU A 646 -7.15 7.09 -41.09
N HIS A 647 -7.94 6.04 -41.35
CA HIS A 647 -9.17 5.74 -40.59
C HIS A 647 -9.11 4.45 -39.79
N GLU A 648 -7.96 3.78 -39.80
CA GLU A 648 -7.68 2.66 -38.90
C GLU A 648 -7.45 3.18 -37.47
N ARG A 649 -7.77 2.35 -36.49
CA ARG A 649 -7.53 2.62 -35.07
C ARG A 649 -8.20 3.91 -34.56
N LYS A 650 -9.43 4.19 -35.01
CA LYS A 650 -10.22 5.37 -34.63
C LYS A 650 -11.60 5.02 -34.07
N GLY A 651 -12.13 5.91 -33.23
CA GLY A 651 -13.51 5.87 -32.76
C GLY A 651 -14.48 6.43 -33.79
N PHE A 652 -15.68 5.85 -33.84
CA PHE A 652 -16.77 6.16 -34.76
C PHE A 652 -18.10 6.23 -34.01
N ILE A 653 -18.96 7.12 -34.47
CA ILE A 653 -20.37 7.20 -34.08
C ILE A 653 -21.20 6.52 -35.17
N ILE A 654 -21.96 5.52 -34.76
CA ILE A 654 -22.82 4.68 -35.61
C ILE A 654 -24.27 5.00 -35.28
N LYS A 655 -25.09 5.29 -36.28
CA LYS A 655 -26.55 5.34 -36.10
C LYS A 655 -27.19 4.05 -36.60
N ILE A 656 -28.16 3.56 -35.83
CA ILE A 656 -29.00 2.42 -36.17
C ILE A 656 -30.46 2.81 -35.97
N ASP A 657 -31.25 2.73 -37.04
CA ASP A 657 -32.63 3.16 -36.99
C ASP A 657 -33.45 2.30 -36.00
N GLY A 658 -34.31 2.96 -35.21
CA GLY A 658 -35.15 2.31 -34.21
C GLY A 658 -34.46 1.86 -32.92
N LEU A 659 -33.12 1.88 -32.85
CA LEU A 659 -32.37 1.67 -31.61
C LEU A 659 -32.57 2.88 -30.69
N GLN A 660 -32.73 2.67 -29.38
CA GLN A 660 -32.89 3.75 -28.41
C GLN A 660 -31.91 3.59 -27.24
N PRO A 661 -30.92 4.49 -27.07
CA PRO A 661 -30.58 5.64 -27.94
C PRO A 661 -30.16 5.24 -29.37
N GLU A 662 -30.32 6.14 -30.35
CA GLU A 662 -30.07 5.85 -31.78
C GLU A 662 -28.59 5.74 -32.15
N TYR A 663 -27.70 6.38 -31.38
CA TYR A 663 -26.28 6.46 -31.66
C TYR A 663 -25.48 5.51 -30.76
N LEU A 664 -24.49 4.84 -31.34
CA LEU A 664 -23.60 3.86 -30.73
C LEU A 664 -22.15 4.19 -31.07
N LEU A 665 -21.28 4.17 -30.07
CA LEU A 665 -19.85 4.38 -30.19
C LEU A 665 -19.18 3.04 -30.48
N ALA A 666 -18.40 3.02 -31.55
CA ALA A 666 -17.63 1.86 -31.95
C ALA A 666 -16.19 2.26 -32.33
N PHE A 667 -15.25 1.36 -32.11
CA PHE A 667 -13.86 1.50 -32.49
C PHE A 667 -13.59 0.66 -33.73
N HIS A 668 -13.04 1.26 -34.77
CA HIS A 668 -12.58 0.58 -35.97
C HIS A 668 -11.10 0.20 -35.79
N GLU A 669 -10.81 -1.11 -35.83
CA GLU A 669 -9.43 -1.62 -35.73
C GLU A 669 -8.72 -1.44 -37.08
N SER A 670 -9.06 -2.31 -38.03
CA SER A 670 -8.56 -2.32 -39.41
C SER A 670 -9.46 -3.23 -40.25
N ASN A 671 -9.38 -3.15 -41.58
CA ASN A 671 -10.06 -4.08 -42.49
C ASN A 671 -11.58 -4.26 -42.26
N GLY A 672 -12.28 -3.22 -41.79
CA GLY A 672 -13.73 -3.29 -41.53
C GLY A 672 -14.13 -4.00 -40.24
N GLU A 673 -13.17 -4.32 -39.35
CA GLU A 673 -13.43 -4.84 -38.02
C GLU A 673 -13.74 -3.71 -37.03
N PHE A 674 -14.90 -3.80 -36.38
CA PHE A 674 -15.39 -2.86 -35.40
C PHE A 674 -15.66 -3.52 -34.05
N TYR A 675 -15.53 -2.72 -32.99
CA TYR A 675 -15.82 -3.11 -31.61
C TYR A 675 -16.75 -2.07 -31.00
N THR A 676 -17.83 -2.47 -30.35
CA THR A 676 -18.56 -1.53 -29.49
C THR A 676 -17.67 -1.14 -28.32
N ILE A 677 -17.57 0.16 -28.02
CA ILE A 677 -16.71 0.68 -26.95
C ILE A 677 -17.51 1.52 -25.94
N GLU A 678 -18.78 1.16 -25.74
CA GLU A 678 -19.60 1.74 -24.68
C GLU A 678 -20.52 0.71 -24.04
N SER A 679 -21.01 1.02 -22.84
CA SER A 679 -21.96 0.18 -22.11
C SER A 679 -23.24 -0.04 -22.91
N LEU A 680 -23.53 -1.32 -23.20
CA LEU A 680 -24.67 -1.70 -24.01
C LEU A 680 -25.98 -1.76 -23.21
N SER A 681 -25.94 -1.78 -21.88
CA SER A 681 -27.12 -2.01 -21.00
C SER A 681 -28.24 -0.98 -21.22
N LYS A 682 -27.87 0.26 -21.55
CA LYS A 682 -28.80 1.38 -21.78
C LYS A 682 -29.61 1.30 -23.07
N TYR A 683 -29.26 0.41 -24.00
CA TYR A 683 -29.91 0.35 -25.31
C TYR A 683 -31.17 -0.52 -25.28
N THR A 684 -32.17 -0.12 -26.05
CA THR A 684 -33.42 -0.86 -26.23
C THR A 684 -33.82 -0.91 -27.70
N PHE A 685 -34.38 -2.03 -28.14
CA PHE A 685 -34.82 -2.23 -29.53
C PHE A 685 -35.95 -3.25 -29.58
N HIS A 686 -37.15 -2.83 -30.02
CA HIS A 686 -38.34 -3.68 -30.12
C HIS A 686 -38.59 -4.58 -28.88
N GLY A 687 -38.49 -4.00 -27.68
CA GLY A 687 -38.74 -4.70 -26.41
C GLY A 687 -37.56 -5.50 -25.86
N GLU A 688 -36.47 -5.68 -26.62
CA GLU A 688 -35.21 -6.18 -26.09
C GLU A 688 -34.40 -5.06 -25.45
N LYS A 689 -33.49 -5.41 -24.52
CA LYS A 689 -32.61 -4.49 -23.82
C LYS A 689 -31.15 -4.95 -23.91
N GLY A 690 -30.22 -4.03 -23.67
CA GLY A 690 -28.82 -4.36 -23.50
C GLY A 690 -28.13 -4.79 -24.80
N LYS A 691 -27.16 -5.69 -24.65
CA LYS A 691 -26.41 -6.29 -25.77
C LYS A 691 -27.31 -6.95 -26.83
N ASP A 692 -28.44 -7.52 -26.43
CA ASP A 692 -29.32 -8.25 -27.34
C ASP A 692 -30.11 -7.29 -28.22
N ALA A 693 -30.54 -6.15 -27.65
CA ALA A 693 -31.12 -5.05 -28.43
C ALA A 693 -30.16 -4.56 -29.51
N VAL A 694 -28.91 -4.24 -29.14
CA VAL A 694 -27.89 -3.74 -30.08
C VAL A 694 -27.58 -4.77 -31.16
N ARG A 695 -27.37 -6.04 -30.77
CA ARG A 695 -27.17 -7.15 -31.71
C ARG A 695 -28.29 -7.27 -32.73
N LYS A 696 -29.54 -7.20 -32.26
CA LYS A 696 -30.71 -7.36 -33.11
C LYS A 696 -30.87 -6.18 -34.05
N ALA A 697 -30.62 -4.96 -33.56
CA ALA A 697 -30.64 -3.74 -34.37
C ALA A 697 -29.57 -3.80 -35.48
N LEU A 698 -28.31 -4.10 -35.12
CA LEU A 698 -27.20 -4.29 -36.07
C LEU A 698 -27.52 -5.33 -37.16
N LYS A 699 -28.15 -6.45 -36.80
CA LYS A 699 -28.51 -7.52 -37.76
C LYS A 699 -29.70 -7.19 -38.66
N LYS A 700 -30.68 -6.42 -38.16
CA LYS A 700 -31.93 -6.16 -38.88
C LYS A 700 -31.86 -4.89 -39.73
N GLU A 701 -31.39 -3.80 -39.14
CA GLU A 701 -31.43 -2.47 -39.73
C GLU A 701 -30.08 -2.07 -40.34
N GLY A 702 -28.98 -2.68 -39.89
CA GLY A 702 -27.63 -2.32 -40.34
C GLY A 702 -27.19 -0.94 -39.81
N ILE A 703 -26.15 -0.37 -40.42
CA ILE A 703 -25.66 0.97 -40.06
C ILE A 703 -26.19 2.00 -41.06
N THR A 704 -26.93 3.01 -40.57
CA THR A 704 -27.52 4.08 -41.40
C THR A 704 -26.73 5.37 -41.40
N TRP A 705 -25.81 5.54 -40.44
CA TRP A 705 -24.88 6.67 -40.36
C TRP A 705 -23.55 6.19 -39.76
N LEU A 706 -22.44 6.66 -40.31
CA LEU A 706 -21.10 6.40 -39.77
C LEU A 706 -20.27 7.68 -39.85
N SER A 707 -19.90 8.24 -38.70
CA SER A 707 -19.03 9.42 -38.62
C SER A 707 -17.85 9.19 -37.68
N PRO A 708 -16.65 9.75 -37.97
CA PRO A 708 -15.55 9.76 -37.01
C PRO A 708 -15.98 10.45 -35.70
N GLU A 709 -15.48 9.97 -34.56
CA GLU A 709 -15.81 10.56 -33.25
C GLU A 709 -15.40 12.05 -33.15
N ASP A 710 -14.26 12.40 -33.77
CA ASP A 710 -13.74 13.78 -33.77
C ASP A 710 -14.47 14.70 -34.77
N ASP A 711 -15.26 14.17 -35.70
CA ASP A 711 -16.11 14.93 -36.63
C ASP A 711 -17.50 14.26 -36.78
N PRO A 712 -18.40 14.43 -35.78
CA PRO A 712 -19.68 13.73 -35.73
C PRO A 712 -20.64 14.07 -36.88
N GLU A 713 -20.48 15.25 -37.49
CA GLU A 713 -21.36 15.79 -38.54
C GLU A 713 -21.03 15.22 -39.92
N MET A 714 -19.82 14.69 -40.11
CA MET A 714 -19.38 14.10 -41.37
C MET A 714 -19.87 12.64 -41.50
N ASN A 715 -20.99 12.43 -42.20
CA ASN A 715 -21.40 11.07 -42.56
C ASN A 715 -20.55 10.52 -43.71
N LEU A 716 -19.89 9.39 -43.48
CA LEU A 716 -19.10 8.69 -44.48
C LEU A 716 -19.95 7.81 -45.41
N LEU A 717 -21.27 7.72 -45.18
CA LEU A 717 -22.19 6.93 -46.00
C LEU A 717 -22.91 7.78 -47.05
N ASN A 718 -22.86 7.34 -48.31
CA ASN A 718 -23.70 7.86 -49.40
C ASN A 718 -25.10 7.21 -49.37
N GLY A 719 -26.14 8.01 -49.57
CA GLY A 719 -27.53 7.70 -49.17
C GLY A 719 -28.21 6.45 -49.76
N ASP A 720 -29.26 6.05 -49.02
CA ASP A 720 -30.34 5.07 -49.22
C ASP A 720 -30.13 3.60 -48.82
N HIS A 721 -28.90 3.12 -48.55
CA HIS A 721 -28.68 1.72 -48.18
C HIS A 721 -27.89 1.58 -46.87
N ALA A 722 -28.48 0.90 -45.89
CA ALA A 722 -27.80 0.56 -44.64
C ALA A 722 -26.69 -0.47 -44.87
N LEU A 723 -25.56 -0.30 -44.19
CA LEU A 723 -24.46 -1.27 -44.26
C LEU A 723 -24.82 -2.56 -43.54
N SER A 724 -24.75 -3.67 -44.27
CA SER A 724 -24.96 -5.01 -43.73
C SER A 724 -23.76 -5.49 -42.90
N ILE A 725 -24.06 -6.19 -41.81
CA ILE A 725 -23.05 -6.72 -40.88
C ILE A 725 -22.99 -8.25 -41.01
N ASN A 726 -21.78 -8.79 -41.20
CA ASN A 726 -21.59 -10.20 -41.55
C ASN A 726 -21.22 -11.08 -40.36
N ILE A 727 -20.29 -10.61 -39.52
CA ILE A 727 -19.76 -11.38 -38.39
C ILE A 727 -20.06 -10.60 -37.13
N LEU A 728 -20.56 -11.26 -36.08
CA LEU A 728 -20.77 -10.67 -34.77
C LEU A 728 -20.31 -11.65 -33.69
N LYS A 729 -19.32 -11.28 -32.89
CA LYS A 729 -18.79 -12.03 -31.75
C LYS A 729 -19.03 -11.26 -30.46
N GLU A 730 -19.20 -11.99 -29.36
CA GLU A 730 -19.23 -11.42 -28.01
C GLU A 730 -17.83 -11.52 -27.41
N GLU A 731 -17.37 -10.46 -26.75
CA GLU A 731 -16.16 -10.48 -25.94
C GLU A 731 -16.51 -9.98 -24.53
N GLU A 732 -16.02 -10.69 -23.51
CA GLU A 732 -16.31 -10.40 -22.11
C GLU A 732 -15.27 -9.45 -21.53
N TYR A 733 -15.71 -8.53 -20.67
CA TYR A 733 -14.83 -7.58 -19.99
C TYR A 733 -15.35 -7.17 -18.62
N THR A 734 -14.45 -6.70 -17.76
CA THR A 734 -14.78 -6.10 -16.48
C THR A 734 -14.96 -4.59 -16.64
N PRO A 735 -16.09 -3.98 -16.24
CA PRO A 735 -16.32 -2.54 -16.37
C PRO A 735 -15.61 -1.75 -15.25
N MET A 736 -14.31 -1.93 -15.10
CA MET A 736 -13.50 -1.30 -14.05
C MET A 736 -12.16 -0.83 -14.63
N ILE A 737 -11.68 0.33 -14.18
CA ILE A 737 -10.37 0.85 -14.58
C ILE A 737 -9.57 1.23 -13.33
N LYS A 738 -8.41 0.59 -13.12
CA LYS A 738 -7.45 0.96 -12.09
C LYS A 738 -6.68 2.21 -12.53
N ILE A 739 -6.79 3.30 -11.77
CA ILE A 739 -6.13 4.59 -12.06
C ILE A 739 -4.79 4.72 -11.34
N LYS A 740 -4.77 4.39 -10.04
CA LYS A 740 -3.56 4.37 -9.21
C LYS A 740 -3.59 3.14 -8.32
N GLY A 741 -2.44 2.51 -8.15
CA GLY A 741 -2.24 1.44 -7.17
C GLY A 741 -0.93 1.63 -6.42
N ALA A 742 -1.02 1.84 -5.12
CA ALA A 742 0.07 1.78 -4.18
C ALA A 742 -0.43 1.12 -2.89
N PRO A 743 0.44 0.55 -2.06
CA PRO A 743 0.01 -0.08 -0.81
C PRO A 743 -0.74 0.80 0.20
N THR A 744 -0.68 2.13 0.07
CA THR A 744 -1.50 3.08 0.85
C THR A 744 -2.64 3.73 0.07
N LEU A 745 -2.74 3.54 -1.25
CA LEU A 745 -3.68 4.25 -2.12
C LEU A 745 -4.19 3.37 -3.26
N LEU A 746 -5.50 3.22 -3.37
CA LEU A 746 -6.15 2.62 -4.55
C LEU A 746 -7.18 3.60 -5.11
N GLN A 747 -7.08 3.89 -6.41
CA GLN A 747 -8.09 4.65 -7.14
C GLN A 747 -8.63 3.84 -8.30
N ILE A 748 -9.95 3.63 -8.35
CA ILE A 748 -10.63 2.89 -9.40
C ILE A 748 -11.81 3.68 -9.95
N ILE A 749 -12.04 3.58 -11.26
CA ILE A 749 -13.27 4.05 -11.90
C ILE A 749 -14.17 2.85 -12.18
N VAL A 750 -15.43 2.96 -11.77
CA VAL A 750 -16.47 1.92 -11.86
C VAL A 750 -17.80 2.56 -12.29
N PRO A 751 -18.82 1.78 -12.71
CA PRO A 751 -20.16 2.30 -12.96
C PRO A 751 -20.73 2.87 -11.67
N ALA A 752 -21.36 4.05 -11.74
CA ALA A 752 -21.89 4.69 -10.53
C ALA A 752 -22.96 3.81 -9.85
N SER A 753 -23.78 3.11 -10.62
CA SER A 753 -24.76 2.14 -10.11
C SER A 753 -24.18 0.97 -9.30
N ASP A 754 -22.90 0.63 -9.48
CA ASP A 754 -22.25 -0.47 -8.77
C ASP A 754 -21.39 0.00 -7.58
N SER A 755 -21.20 1.31 -7.41
CA SER A 755 -20.24 1.86 -6.45
C SER A 755 -20.54 1.42 -5.02
N MET A 756 -21.81 1.40 -4.59
CA MET A 756 -22.17 0.99 -3.23
C MET A 756 -21.98 -0.50 -2.98
N LYS A 757 -22.26 -1.36 -3.97
CA LYS A 757 -21.98 -2.80 -3.87
C LYS A 757 -20.48 -3.05 -3.69
N ILE A 758 -19.66 -2.30 -4.41
CA ILE A 758 -18.19 -2.36 -4.30
C ILE A 758 -17.73 -1.84 -2.93
N ILE A 759 -18.28 -0.73 -2.45
CA ILE A 759 -17.97 -0.17 -1.13
C ILE A 759 -18.34 -1.16 -0.01
N GLU A 760 -19.49 -1.82 -0.10
CA GLU A 760 -19.90 -2.88 0.85
C GLU A 760 -18.90 -4.04 0.87
N LEU A 761 -18.45 -4.49 -0.31
CA LEU A 761 -17.44 -5.53 -0.41
C LEU A 761 -16.10 -5.09 0.21
N ILE A 762 -15.66 -3.85 -0.06
CA ILE A 762 -14.44 -3.27 0.51
C ILE A 762 -14.54 -3.27 2.04
N MET A 763 -15.67 -2.81 2.59
CA MET A 763 -15.92 -2.80 4.03
C MET A 763 -15.86 -4.19 4.65
N CYS A 764 -16.45 -5.18 3.98
CA CYS A 764 -16.43 -6.58 4.41
C CYS A 764 -15.00 -7.12 4.46
N LEU A 765 -14.25 -7.01 3.35
CA LEU A 765 -12.89 -7.50 3.24
C LEU A 765 -11.93 -6.77 4.20
N TYR A 766 -12.10 -5.45 4.35
CA TYR A 766 -11.33 -4.65 5.31
C TYR A 766 -11.56 -5.12 6.76
N SER A 767 -12.83 -5.28 7.14
CA SER A 767 -13.21 -5.71 8.49
C SER A 767 -12.78 -7.16 8.78
N GLU A 768 -12.66 -7.99 7.76
CA GLU A 768 -12.11 -9.33 7.88
C GLU A 768 -10.58 -9.29 8.07
N ARG A 769 -9.87 -8.58 7.19
CA ARG A 769 -8.39 -8.54 7.15
C ARG A 769 -7.77 -7.80 8.33
N PHE A 770 -8.43 -6.77 8.87
CA PHE A 770 -7.85 -5.89 9.89
C PHE A 770 -8.63 -5.88 11.22
N ARG A 771 -9.49 -6.88 11.45
CA ARG A 771 -10.39 -6.94 12.62
C ARG A 771 -9.71 -6.67 13.96
N LYS A 772 -8.55 -7.29 14.19
CA LYS A 772 -7.82 -7.20 15.48
C LYS A 772 -7.21 -5.82 15.75
N VAL A 773 -7.11 -4.97 14.73
CA VAL A 773 -6.55 -3.63 14.81
C VAL A 773 -7.58 -2.56 14.45
N THR A 774 -8.86 -2.88 14.55
CA THR A 774 -9.96 -1.91 14.35
C THR A 774 -9.74 -0.71 15.27
N GLY A 775 -9.72 0.51 14.72
CA GLY A 775 -9.40 1.73 15.47
C GLY A 775 -7.91 2.01 15.67
N LYS A 776 -6.99 1.20 15.10
CA LYS A 776 -5.53 1.47 15.03
C LYS A 776 -5.02 1.65 13.59
N LEU A 777 -5.74 1.13 12.61
CA LEU A 777 -5.50 1.35 11.18
C LEU A 777 -6.76 2.00 10.60
N PRO A 778 -6.72 3.24 10.11
CA PRO A 778 -7.86 3.86 9.47
C PRO A 778 -7.84 3.64 7.95
N LEU A 779 -9.02 3.38 7.38
CA LEU A 779 -9.28 3.38 5.94
C LEU A 779 -10.19 4.56 5.59
N ASN A 780 -9.68 5.49 4.79
CA ASN A 780 -10.48 6.59 4.25
C ASN A 780 -11.04 6.19 2.89
N LEU A 781 -12.33 6.45 2.67
CA LEU A 781 -13.05 6.09 1.47
C LEU A 781 -13.72 7.32 0.86
N GLY A 782 -13.34 7.64 -0.36
CA GLY A 782 -13.91 8.70 -1.16
C GLY A 782 -14.74 8.18 -2.33
N LEU A 783 -15.92 8.76 -2.57
CA LEU A 783 -16.77 8.44 -3.71
C LEU A 783 -17.13 9.70 -4.51
N LEU A 784 -16.55 9.87 -5.69
CA LEU A 784 -16.90 10.97 -6.60
C LEU A 784 -17.65 10.44 -7.80
N VAL A 785 -18.82 11.02 -8.10
CA VAL A 785 -19.61 10.64 -9.27
C VAL A 785 -19.62 11.78 -10.28
N ALA A 786 -19.49 11.45 -11.55
CA ALA A 786 -19.55 12.42 -12.63
C ALA A 786 -20.19 11.80 -13.88
N GLY A 787 -20.61 12.64 -14.83
CA GLY A 787 -21.00 12.16 -16.16
C GLY A 787 -19.77 11.61 -16.90
N ARG A 788 -19.95 10.61 -17.78
CA ARG A 788 -18.85 9.98 -18.53
C ARG A 788 -17.98 10.94 -19.34
N LYS A 789 -18.55 12.07 -19.78
CA LYS A 789 -17.85 13.14 -20.54
C LYS A 789 -17.21 14.20 -19.64
N PHE A 790 -17.28 14.05 -18.32
CA PHE A 790 -16.64 14.99 -17.39
C PHE A 790 -15.11 14.92 -17.53
N PRO A 791 -14.38 16.06 -17.49
CA PRO A 791 -12.94 16.05 -17.67
C PRO A 791 -12.23 15.23 -16.58
N LEU A 792 -11.55 14.14 -16.98
CA LEU A 792 -10.94 13.20 -16.03
C LEU A 792 -9.88 13.84 -15.12
N TYR A 793 -9.04 14.73 -15.64
CA TYR A 793 -8.05 15.44 -14.82
C TYR A 793 -8.69 16.27 -13.69
N MET A 794 -9.93 16.74 -13.87
CA MET A 794 -10.68 17.46 -12.83
C MET A 794 -11.30 16.50 -11.82
N LEU A 795 -11.71 15.30 -12.28
CA LEU A 795 -12.22 14.24 -11.40
C LEU A 795 -11.10 13.74 -10.47
N LEU A 796 -9.88 13.59 -11.00
CA LEU A 796 -8.70 13.19 -10.22
C LEU A 796 -8.24 14.30 -9.26
N ASP A 797 -8.20 15.57 -9.67
CA ASP A 797 -7.93 16.71 -8.77
C ASP A 797 -8.97 16.79 -7.64
N ALA A 798 -10.25 16.55 -7.93
CA ALA A 798 -11.28 16.48 -6.91
C ALA A 798 -11.07 15.28 -5.95
N GLY A 799 -10.61 14.14 -6.47
CA GLY A 799 -10.26 12.96 -5.68
C GLY A 799 -9.15 13.24 -4.67
N GLU A 800 -8.13 13.99 -5.07
CA GLU A 800 -7.03 14.43 -4.19
C GLU A 800 -7.45 15.39 -3.09
N ARG A 801 -8.55 16.12 -3.26
CA ARG A 801 -9.06 17.03 -2.22
C ARG A 801 -9.81 16.29 -1.14
N LEU A 802 -10.40 15.13 -1.47
CA LEU A 802 -11.32 14.40 -0.62
C LEU A 802 -10.55 13.66 0.47
N LEU A 803 -10.84 13.95 1.74
CA LEU A 803 -10.23 13.28 2.91
C LEU A 803 -8.69 13.34 2.98
N ASN A 804 -8.05 14.33 2.34
CA ASN A 804 -6.58 14.47 2.27
C ASN A 804 -5.99 15.38 3.36
N GLY A 805 -6.81 15.88 4.30
CA GLY A 805 -6.36 16.72 5.41
C GLY A 805 -5.72 15.91 6.56
N ASP A 806 -4.74 16.50 7.24
CA ASP A 806 -4.09 15.93 8.43
C ASP A 806 -5.10 15.64 9.57
N GLU A 807 -6.24 16.32 9.58
CA GLU A 807 -7.33 16.05 10.52
C GLU A 807 -7.87 14.62 10.41
N PHE A 808 -7.90 14.01 9.22
CA PHE A 808 -8.40 12.65 8.99
C PHE A 808 -7.37 11.56 9.30
N GLN A 809 -6.23 11.96 9.86
CA GLN A 809 -5.13 11.08 10.23
C GLN A 809 -4.95 11.00 11.76
N LYS A 810 -5.62 11.89 12.51
CA LYS A 810 -5.43 12.05 13.95
C LYS A 810 -6.32 11.09 14.76
N PRO A 811 -5.84 10.61 15.92
CA PRO A 811 -6.69 9.87 16.84
C PRO A 811 -7.81 10.74 17.42
N GLU A 812 -9.00 10.18 17.54
CA GLU A 812 -10.18 10.78 18.17
C GLU A 812 -10.57 10.03 19.44
N MET A 813 -11.14 10.76 20.41
CA MET A 813 -11.66 10.16 21.64
C MET A 813 -13.02 9.52 21.39
N LEU A 814 -13.06 8.20 21.27
CA LEU A 814 -14.23 7.43 20.86
C LEU A 814 -14.45 6.19 21.74
N ASP A 815 -15.71 5.80 21.87
CA ASP A 815 -16.11 4.47 22.35
C ASP A 815 -15.96 3.46 21.20
N PRO A 816 -15.47 2.22 21.45
CA PRO A 816 -15.35 1.21 20.40
C PRO A 816 -16.70 0.94 19.72
N TRP A 817 -16.73 1.10 18.39
CA TRP A 817 -17.94 0.99 17.57
C TRP A 817 -18.17 -0.41 16.98
N TRP A 818 -17.35 -1.41 17.36
CA TRP A 818 -17.39 -2.77 16.83
C TRP A 818 -17.58 -3.81 17.93
N GLU A 819 -17.90 -5.04 17.52
CA GLU A 819 -18.09 -6.15 18.45
C GLU A 819 -16.74 -6.62 19.05
N LEU A 820 -16.66 -6.59 20.38
CA LEU A 820 -15.43 -6.88 21.13
C LEU A 820 -15.16 -8.37 21.36
N GLN A 821 -16.09 -9.28 21.00
CA GLN A 821 -15.98 -10.72 21.25
C GLN A 821 -14.67 -11.33 20.73
N CYS A 822 -14.19 -10.85 19.57
CA CYS A 822 -12.92 -11.31 18.99
C CYS A 822 -11.68 -10.86 19.78
N MET A 823 -11.80 -9.83 20.63
CA MET A 823 -10.73 -9.26 21.45
C MET A 823 -10.74 -9.80 22.88
N GLU A 824 -11.91 -10.23 23.39
CA GLU A 824 -12.06 -10.78 24.75
C GLU A 824 -11.12 -11.97 25.06
N SER A 825 -10.64 -12.66 24.02
CA SER A 825 -9.71 -13.79 24.13
C SER A 825 -8.30 -13.54 23.57
N ASP A 826 -8.01 -12.33 23.05
CA ASP A 826 -6.71 -11.99 22.47
C ASP A 826 -5.88 -11.11 23.43
N PRO A 827 -4.92 -11.71 24.18
CA PRO A 827 -4.15 -10.99 25.18
C PRO A 827 -3.11 -10.03 24.59
N TYR A 828 -2.94 -9.98 23.26
CA TYR A 828 -1.87 -9.22 22.62
C TYR A 828 -2.35 -7.96 21.91
N TYR A 829 -3.48 -8.04 21.20
CA TYR A 829 -4.00 -6.93 20.37
C TYR A 829 -5.05 -6.07 21.09
N GLY A 830 -5.58 -6.54 22.22
CA GLY A 830 -6.70 -5.93 22.97
C GLY A 830 -6.44 -4.60 23.68
N PHE A 831 -5.22 -4.04 23.60
CA PHE A 831 -4.83 -2.85 24.35
C PHE A 831 -4.81 -1.59 23.47
N TYR A 832 -5.44 -0.51 23.97
CA TYR A 832 -5.65 0.74 23.24
C TYR A 832 -5.25 1.96 24.07
N PRO A 833 -4.78 3.03 23.42
CA PRO A 833 -4.32 4.22 24.12
C PRO A 833 -5.50 5.01 24.71
N THR A 834 -5.32 5.49 25.95
CA THR A 834 -6.28 6.38 26.64
C THR A 834 -5.89 7.85 26.59
N TYR A 835 -4.73 8.16 26.01
CA TYR A 835 -4.23 9.52 25.78
C TYR A 835 -3.70 9.68 24.35
N SER A 836 -3.74 10.90 23.82
CA SER A 836 -3.03 11.24 22.58
C SER A 836 -1.55 11.53 22.90
N ARG A 837 -0.65 10.77 22.28
CA ARG A 837 0.81 10.97 22.34
C ARG A 837 1.45 10.71 20.98
N ASP A 838 2.67 11.20 20.80
CA ASP A 838 3.50 10.90 19.63
C ASP A 838 4.09 9.48 19.71
N GLU A 839 4.45 9.03 20.92
CA GLU A 839 4.77 7.62 21.23
C GLU A 839 3.93 7.14 22.41
N TYR A 840 3.50 5.88 22.36
CA TYR A 840 2.80 5.22 23.47
C TYR A 840 3.78 4.42 24.32
N SER A 841 3.57 4.49 25.63
CA SER A 841 4.15 3.57 26.59
C SER A 841 3.12 2.55 27.05
N ILE A 842 3.58 1.44 27.62
CA ILE A 842 2.71 0.43 28.25
C ILE A 842 1.73 1.04 29.28
N MET A 843 2.10 2.15 29.93
CA MET A 843 1.29 2.84 30.93
C MET A 843 0.19 3.73 30.33
N ASP A 844 0.23 3.98 29.02
CA ASP A 844 -0.80 4.75 28.31
C ASP A 844 -1.90 3.84 27.73
N LEU A 845 -1.79 2.52 27.92
CA LEU A 845 -2.65 1.52 27.29
C LEU A 845 -3.58 0.86 28.31
N GLU A 846 -4.83 0.69 27.92
CA GLU A 846 -5.82 -0.06 28.69
C GLU A 846 -6.50 -1.13 27.84
N TRP A 847 -7.00 -2.17 28.50
CA TRP A 847 -7.80 -3.20 27.85
C TRP A 847 -9.09 -2.59 27.31
N LEU A 848 -9.45 -2.96 26.08
CA LEU A 848 -10.63 -2.47 25.40
C LEU A 848 -11.93 -2.97 26.08
N THR A 849 -12.83 -2.05 26.44
CA THR A 849 -14.13 -2.35 27.06
C THR A 849 -15.26 -1.57 26.38
N SER A 850 -16.46 -2.13 26.38
CA SER A 850 -17.65 -1.44 25.87
C SER A 850 -18.04 -0.29 26.81
N GLY A 851 -18.25 0.90 26.25
CA GLY A 851 -18.53 2.12 27.02
C GLY A 851 -17.28 2.83 27.56
N GLY A 852 -16.07 2.33 27.25
CA GLY A 852 -14.81 3.01 27.54
C GLY A 852 -14.48 4.08 26.50
N ILE A 853 -13.63 5.05 26.84
CA ILE A 853 -13.20 6.11 25.90
C ILE A 853 -11.71 5.92 25.60
N TYR A 854 -11.37 5.78 24.32
CA TYR A 854 -10.01 5.54 23.86
C TYR A 854 -9.66 6.52 22.74
N HIS A 855 -8.36 6.72 22.50
CA HIS A 855 -7.86 7.46 21.33
C HIS A 855 -7.77 6.53 20.12
N LEU A 856 -8.86 6.43 19.36
CA LEU A 856 -9.00 5.56 18.20
C LEU A 856 -8.74 6.33 16.91
N GLN A 857 -8.25 5.66 15.88
CA GLN A 857 -8.13 6.19 14.53
C GLN A 857 -9.30 5.68 13.68
N PRO A 858 -10.42 6.42 13.58
CA PRO A 858 -11.52 6.03 12.71
C PRO A 858 -11.14 6.26 11.24
N GLY A 859 -11.70 5.42 10.36
CA GLY A 859 -11.75 5.74 8.93
C GLY A 859 -12.89 6.71 8.64
N TYR A 860 -12.78 7.47 7.55
CA TYR A 860 -13.81 8.41 7.10
C TYR A 860 -14.39 8.02 5.74
N PHE A 861 -15.64 8.41 5.50
CA PHE A 861 -16.35 8.26 4.24
C PHE A 861 -16.93 9.60 3.80
N ASP A 862 -16.66 9.98 2.56
CA ASP A 862 -17.19 11.20 1.97
C ASP A 862 -17.47 11.00 0.48
N PHE A 863 -18.40 11.78 -0.05
CA PHE A 863 -18.85 11.65 -1.43
C PHE A 863 -19.27 13.00 -2.03
N GLU A 864 -19.22 13.12 -3.36
CA GLU A 864 -19.74 14.31 -4.06
C GLU A 864 -20.10 14.00 -5.52
N MET A 865 -21.07 14.73 -6.07
CA MET A 865 -21.37 14.73 -7.52
C MET A 865 -20.69 15.92 -8.20
N LEU A 866 -19.92 15.65 -9.24
CA LEU A 866 -19.29 16.68 -10.07
C LEU A 866 -20.11 16.85 -11.37
N SER A 867 -20.96 17.86 -11.39
CA SER A 867 -21.76 18.25 -12.56
C SER A 867 -21.08 19.35 -13.37
N ALA A 868 -20.33 20.22 -12.70
CA ALA A 868 -19.51 21.28 -13.28
C ALA A 868 -18.09 21.21 -12.72
N THR A 869 -17.15 21.83 -13.42
CA THR A 869 -15.76 21.87 -12.97
C THR A 869 -15.61 22.49 -11.59
N ASP A 870 -16.41 23.52 -11.28
CA ASP A 870 -16.30 24.30 -10.04
C ASP A 870 -16.78 23.55 -8.79
N ASP A 871 -17.51 22.44 -8.96
CA ASP A 871 -17.98 21.59 -7.87
C ASP A 871 -16.80 21.02 -7.05
N ARG A 872 -15.60 20.90 -7.64
CA ARG A 872 -14.36 20.51 -6.93
C ARG A 872 -14.04 21.43 -5.75
N TYR A 873 -14.47 22.68 -5.79
CA TYR A 873 -14.26 23.65 -4.71
C TYR A 873 -15.26 23.51 -3.57
N LEU A 874 -16.30 22.66 -3.72
CA LEU A 874 -17.15 22.23 -2.61
C LEU A 874 -16.42 21.25 -1.68
N ILE A 875 -15.31 20.66 -2.15
CA ILE A 875 -14.43 19.78 -1.39
C ILE A 875 -13.42 20.61 -0.60
N THR A 876 -13.93 21.17 0.50
CA THR A 876 -13.14 21.91 1.49
C THR A 876 -13.58 21.49 2.89
N TYR A 877 -12.61 21.44 3.80
CA TYR A 877 -12.81 21.04 5.18
C TYR A 877 -12.37 22.14 6.14
N ASP A 878 -13.07 22.24 7.26
CA ASP A 878 -12.71 23.08 8.40
C ASP A 878 -13.12 22.35 9.68
N ASN A 879 -12.18 22.18 10.61
CA ASN A 879 -12.35 21.41 11.83
C ASN A 879 -12.98 20.02 11.62
N GLY A 880 -12.52 19.29 10.59
CA GLY A 880 -13.00 17.93 10.29
C GLY A 880 -14.41 17.85 9.70
N ARG A 881 -14.99 18.97 9.25
CA ARG A 881 -16.32 19.02 8.59
C ARG A 881 -16.28 19.75 7.26
N ARG A 882 -17.23 19.43 6.38
CA ARG A 882 -17.41 20.14 5.10
C ARG A 882 -17.68 21.62 5.33
N ASN A 883 -16.93 22.46 4.61
CA ASN A 883 -16.79 23.87 4.96
C ASN A 883 -17.72 24.83 4.18
N THR A 884 -18.54 24.32 3.27
CA THR A 884 -19.42 25.19 2.48
C THR A 884 -20.66 25.62 3.29
N PRO A 885 -21.26 26.76 2.97
CA PRO A 885 -22.39 27.30 3.73
C PRO A 885 -23.60 26.35 3.78
N GLU A 886 -23.81 25.57 2.73
CA GLU A 886 -24.80 24.49 2.61
C GLU A 886 -24.48 23.31 3.54
N HIS A 887 -23.28 22.76 3.44
CA HIS A 887 -22.91 21.57 4.19
C HIS A 887 -22.91 21.83 5.70
N ARG A 888 -22.42 23.00 6.13
CA ARG A 888 -22.47 23.41 7.55
C ARG A 888 -23.90 23.46 8.12
N LEU A 889 -24.92 23.54 7.27
CA LEU A 889 -26.31 23.70 7.70
C LEU A 889 -27.05 22.36 7.84
N TYR A 890 -26.80 21.40 6.94
CA TYR A 890 -27.61 20.18 6.83
C TYR A 890 -26.82 18.89 6.59
N SER A 891 -25.49 18.93 6.56
CA SER A 891 -24.66 17.75 6.32
C SER A 891 -23.88 17.35 7.56
N ALA A 892 -23.78 16.04 7.78
CA ALA A 892 -22.89 15.43 8.75
C ALA A 892 -21.51 15.09 8.14
N ARG A 893 -21.31 15.35 6.84
CA ARG A 893 -20.09 14.94 6.11
C ARG A 893 -18.82 15.69 6.55
N PRO A 894 -17.66 15.00 6.56
CA PRO A 894 -17.47 13.58 6.26
C PRO A 894 -18.00 12.67 7.38
N LEU A 895 -18.51 11.50 6.99
CA LEU A 895 -19.04 10.50 7.92
C LEU A 895 -17.92 9.59 8.40
N TYR A 896 -18.07 8.93 9.55
CA TYR A 896 -17.17 7.82 9.86
C TYR A 896 -17.48 6.63 8.95
N LEU A 897 -16.43 5.92 8.54
CA LEU A 897 -16.51 4.76 7.64
C LEU A 897 -17.48 3.68 8.18
N HIS A 898 -17.48 3.45 9.50
CA HIS A 898 -18.34 2.47 10.15
C HIS A 898 -19.84 2.85 10.13
N MET A 899 -20.21 4.06 9.69
CA MET A 899 -21.60 4.48 9.53
C MET A 899 -22.21 4.07 8.19
N ILE A 900 -21.42 3.60 7.20
CA ILE A 900 -21.92 3.17 5.88
C ILE A 900 -23.04 2.11 6.00
N PRO A 901 -22.93 1.04 6.83
CA PRO A 901 -24.00 0.06 7.00
C PRO A 901 -25.31 0.68 7.51
N ASN A 902 -25.21 1.69 8.39
CA ASN A 902 -26.38 2.42 8.88
C ASN A 902 -27.02 3.26 7.76
N MET A 903 -26.21 3.81 6.86
CA MET A 903 -26.67 4.60 5.72
C MET A 903 -27.45 3.73 4.74
N ILE A 904 -26.93 2.54 4.42
CA ILE A 904 -27.60 1.54 3.57
C ILE A 904 -28.91 1.09 4.23
N ARG A 905 -28.88 0.73 5.52
CA ARG A 905 -30.09 0.37 6.28
C ARG A 905 -31.14 1.48 6.28
N LEU A 906 -30.72 2.74 6.43
CA LEU A 906 -31.64 3.88 6.39
C LEU A 906 -32.28 4.00 5.01
N TRP A 907 -31.49 3.91 3.94
CA TRP A 907 -31.99 3.92 2.58
C TRP A 907 -32.99 2.81 2.31
N GLU A 908 -32.71 1.57 2.76
CA GLU A 908 -33.63 0.44 2.64
C GLU A 908 -34.98 0.70 3.33
N VAL A 909 -34.95 1.28 4.53
CA VAL A 909 -36.17 1.64 5.26
C VAL A 909 -36.94 2.73 4.51
N LEU A 910 -36.26 3.75 4.00
CA LEU A 910 -36.89 4.83 3.24
C LEU A 910 -37.52 4.29 1.94
N ARG A 911 -36.76 3.59 1.09
CA ARG A 911 -37.23 3.06 -0.21
C ARG A 911 -38.35 2.04 -0.10
N SER A 912 -38.38 1.27 0.98
CA SER A 912 -39.45 0.27 1.21
C SER A 912 -40.76 0.88 1.70
N ASN A 913 -40.71 2.08 2.29
CA ASN A 913 -41.87 2.68 2.96
C ASN A 913 -42.40 3.94 2.28
N LEU A 914 -41.56 4.70 1.58
CA LEU A 914 -41.87 6.00 0.98
C LEU A 914 -41.77 5.93 -0.54
N SER A 915 -42.65 6.68 -1.22
CA SER A 915 -42.51 6.94 -2.66
C SER A 915 -41.53 8.08 -2.91
N ASN A 916 -41.02 8.19 -4.14
CA ASN A 916 -40.13 9.28 -4.57
C ASN A 916 -40.71 10.68 -4.26
N SER A 917 -42.02 10.89 -4.45
CA SER A 917 -42.69 12.15 -4.12
C SER A 917 -42.67 12.45 -2.62
N LYS A 918 -42.89 11.44 -1.77
CA LYS A 918 -42.86 11.61 -0.31
C LYS A 918 -41.45 11.90 0.19
N MET A 919 -40.44 11.27 -0.40
CA MET A 919 -39.04 11.56 -0.08
C MET A 919 -38.66 12.99 -0.46
N ASN A 920 -39.07 13.48 -1.64
CA ASN A 920 -38.85 14.87 -2.04
C ASN A 920 -39.49 15.85 -1.06
N SER A 921 -40.76 15.62 -0.70
CA SER A 921 -41.46 16.46 0.28
C SER A 921 -40.75 16.47 1.63
N LEU A 922 -40.30 15.29 2.11
CA LEU A 922 -39.55 15.18 3.35
C LEU A 922 -38.23 15.97 3.29
N GLU A 923 -37.45 15.81 2.23
CA GLU A 923 -36.18 16.51 2.01
C GLU A 923 -36.36 18.03 1.98
N GLU A 924 -37.35 18.51 1.23
CA GLU A 924 -37.66 19.94 1.09
C GLU A 924 -38.15 20.55 2.41
N ASN A 925 -39.01 19.84 3.15
CA ASN A 925 -39.50 20.29 4.45
C ASN A 925 -38.36 20.46 5.45
N LEU A 926 -37.46 19.47 5.55
CA LEU A 926 -36.34 19.51 6.48
C LEU A 926 -35.33 20.60 6.10
N THR A 927 -34.93 20.67 4.84
CA THR A 927 -33.96 21.67 4.36
C THR A 927 -34.50 23.10 4.44
N SER A 928 -35.76 23.32 4.08
CA SER A 928 -36.43 24.62 4.23
C SER A 928 -36.43 25.07 5.68
N ARG A 929 -36.82 24.17 6.60
CA ARG A 929 -36.85 24.50 8.03
C ARG A 929 -35.46 24.79 8.61
N LEU A 930 -34.43 24.05 8.19
CA LEU A 930 -33.05 24.34 8.59
C LEU A 930 -32.58 25.72 8.12
N ARG A 931 -32.96 26.13 6.89
CA ARG A 931 -32.66 27.47 6.35
C ARG A 931 -33.35 28.57 7.16
N GLU A 932 -34.62 28.41 7.52
CA GLU A 932 -35.33 29.36 8.38
C GLU A 932 -34.63 29.56 9.74
N LEU A 933 -34.06 28.48 10.29
CA LEU A 933 -33.41 28.51 11.60
C LEU A 933 -31.94 28.99 11.55
N ARG A 934 -31.36 29.22 10.36
CA ARG A 934 -29.91 29.48 10.14
C ARG A 934 -29.32 30.67 10.92
N GLY A 935 -30.15 31.62 11.36
CA GLY A 935 -29.74 32.79 12.16
C GLY A 935 -30.27 32.81 13.59
N VAL A 936 -31.00 31.79 14.02
CA VAL A 936 -31.66 31.76 15.33
C VAL A 936 -30.65 31.36 16.42
N ARG A 937 -30.44 32.26 17.40
CA ARG A 937 -29.53 32.07 18.55
C ARG A 937 -30.22 31.49 19.80
N ASP A 938 -31.49 31.10 19.69
CA ASP A 938 -32.27 30.54 20.78
C ASP A 938 -31.78 29.11 21.13
N PRO A 939 -31.43 28.81 22.40
CA PRO A 939 -31.03 27.46 22.82
C PRO A 939 -32.07 26.37 22.55
N SER A 940 -33.35 26.73 22.43
CA SER A 940 -34.44 25.79 22.13
C SER A 940 -34.55 25.41 20.65
N ARG A 941 -33.73 26.02 19.76
CA ARG A 941 -33.74 25.77 18.31
C ARG A 941 -33.67 24.28 17.97
N GLU A 942 -32.77 23.54 18.60
CA GLU A 942 -32.60 22.10 18.34
C GLU A 942 -33.84 21.30 18.74
N ILE A 943 -34.48 21.65 19.87
CA ILE A 943 -35.73 21.02 20.33
C ILE A 943 -36.87 21.31 19.34
N VAL A 944 -36.97 22.55 18.86
CA VAL A 944 -37.96 22.97 17.86
C VAL A 944 -37.76 22.19 16.56
N PHE A 945 -36.53 22.09 16.08
CA PHE A 945 -36.22 21.33 14.87
C PHE A 945 -36.53 19.84 15.04
N LYS A 946 -36.13 19.23 16.17
CA LYS A 946 -36.43 17.81 16.46
C LYS A 946 -37.93 17.52 16.44
N ARG A 947 -38.76 18.40 17.01
CA ARG A 947 -40.23 18.27 16.96
C ARG A 947 -40.77 18.40 15.54
N PHE A 948 -40.24 19.34 14.75
CA PHE A 948 -40.62 19.51 13.36
C PHE A 948 -40.22 18.31 12.49
N ALA A 949 -39.02 17.78 12.69
CA ALA A 949 -38.53 16.59 12.01
C ALA A 949 -39.41 15.38 12.32
N LEU A 950 -39.79 15.17 13.58
CA LEU A 950 -40.72 14.10 13.96
C LEU A 950 -42.08 14.26 13.26
N ALA A 951 -42.66 15.47 13.25
CA ALA A 951 -43.93 15.71 12.57
C ALA A 951 -43.84 15.45 11.06
N SER A 952 -42.75 15.89 10.42
CA SER A 952 -42.50 15.68 8.98
C SER A 952 -42.33 14.20 8.64
N LEU A 953 -41.64 13.45 9.50
CA LEU A 953 -41.48 12.00 9.37
C LEU A 953 -42.81 11.27 9.54
N MET A 954 -43.61 11.63 10.55
CA MET A 954 -44.93 11.05 10.78
C MET A 954 -45.87 11.27 9.59
N ASP A 955 -45.81 12.45 8.96
CA ASP A 955 -46.57 12.77 7.76
C ASP A 955 -46.10 11.95 6.55
N ALA A 956 -44.79 11.93 6.28
CA ALA A 956 -44.22 11.18 5.17
C ALA A 956 -44.55 9.67 5.24
N PHE A 957 -44.34 9.06 6.40
CA PHE A 957 -44.63 7.63 6.64
C PHE A 957 -46.13 7.35 6.82
N ASN A 958 -46.94 8.35 7.16
CA ASN A 958 -48.37 8.21 7.44
C ASN A 958 -48.65 7.04 8.43
N GLY A 959 -49.65 6.20 8.17
CA GLY A 959 -49.98 5.04 9.00
C GLY A 959 -48.84 4.03 9.18
N LYS A 960 -47.84 4.00 8.28
CA LYS A 960 -46.68 3.10 8.38
C LYS A 960 -45.75 3.47 9.54
N TRP A 961 -45.74 4.73 9.98
CA TRP A 961 -44.87 5.17 11.08
C TRP A 961 -45.09 4.32 12.34
N LYS A 962 -46.36 4.13 12.72
CA LYS A 962 -46.75 3.36 13.92
C LYS A 962 -46.44 1.86 13.81
N SER A 963 -46.27 1.33 12.60
CA SER A 963 -45.90 -0.08 12.38
C SER A 963 -44.39 -0.34 12.47
N LEU A 964 -43.56 0.71 12.46
CA LEU A 964 -42.13 0.58 12.66
C LEU A 964 -41.82 0.29 14.14
N ARG A 965 -40.77 -0.49 14.38
CA ARG A 965 -40.23 -0.71 15.74
C ARG A 965 -39.74 0.62 16.34
N SER A 966 -39.79 0.73 17.68
CA SER A 966 -39.33 1.90 18.43
C SER A 966 -37.89 2.29 18.09
N GLU A 967 -37.01 1.30 17.95
CA GLU A 967 -35.59 1.53 17.66
C GLU A 967 -35.41 2.10 16.24
N THR A 968 -36.22 1.63 15.28
CA THR A 968 -36.20 2.14 13.91
C THR A 968 -36.75 3.57 13.84
N GLN A 969 -37.83 3.88 14.56
CA GLN A 969 -38.37 5.23 14.64
C GLN A 969 -37.34 6.22 15.21
N ASP A 970 -36.68 5.83 16.32
CA ASP A 970 -35.65 6.65 16.96
C ASP A 970 -34.42 6.82 16.06
N PHE A 971 -33.98 5.76 15.37
CA PHE A 971 -32.90 5.83 14.40
C PHE A 971 -33.19 6.81 13.25
N ILE A 972 -34.37 6.74 12.63
CA ILE A 972 -34.75 7.67 11.56
C ILE A 972 -34.83 9.11 12.09
N LEU A 973 -35.41 9.31 13.28
CA LEU A 973 -35.53 10.63 13.87
C LEU A 973 -34.16 11.24 14.19
N ARG A 974 -33.23 10.47 14.78
CA ARG A 974 -31.85 10.93 15.03
C ARG A 974 -31.17 11.32 13.72
N SER A 975 -31.27 10.45 12.72
CA SER A 975 -30.72 10.69 11.38
C SER A 975 -31.28 11.97 10.72
N ALA A 976 -32.56 12.28 10.95
CA ALA A 976 -33.17 13.51 10.45
C ALA A 976 -32.65 14.77 11.17
N VAL A 977 -32.19 14.64 12.42
CA VAL A 977 -31.74 15.75 13.25
C VAL A 977 -30.26 16.05 13.05
N ASP A 978 -29.42 15.04 12.88
CA ASP A 978 -27.96 15.18 12.74
C ASP A 978 -27.49 15.41 11.29
N GLY A 979 -28.39 15.35 10.31
CA GLY A 979 -28.10 15.55 8.89
C GLY A 979 -27.85 14.25 8.11
N PHE A 980 -27.70 13.11 8.80
CA PHE A 980 -27.41 11.82 8.19
C PHE A 980 -28.49 11.34 7.21
N LEU A 981 -29.76 11.63 7.49
CA LEU A 981 -30.88 11.32 6.59
C LEU A 981 -30.79 12.13 5.29
N LEU A 982 -30.43 13.41 5.37
CA LEU A 982 -30.30 14.26 4.20
C LEU A 982 -29.10 13.81 3.35
N ASP A 983 -27.97 13.50 3.97
CA ASP A 983 -26.81 12.93 3.26
C ASP A 983 -27.17 11.58 2.59
N THR A 984 -27.95 10.73 3.26
CA THR A 984 -28.44 9.45 2.69
C THR A 984 -29.33 9.68 1.46
N LEU A 985 -30.27 10.62 1.54
CA LEU A 985 -31.13 10.98 0.40
C LEU A 985 -30.30 11.54 -0.76
N VAL A 986 -29.31 12.40 -0.47
CA VAL A 986 -28.41 12.96 -1.49
C VAL A 986 -27.66 11.86 -2.21
N LEU A 987 -26.99 10.97 -1.48
CA LEU A 987 -26.21 9.89 -2.08
C LEU A 987 -27.08 9.00 -2.98
N PHE A 988 -28.11 8.37 -2.43
CA PHE A 988 -28.82 7.35 -3.17
C PHE A 988 -29.72 7.92 -4.27
N ARG A 989 -30.39 9.06 -4.03
CA ARG A 989 -31.35 9.60 -5.01
C ARG A 989 -30.71 10.52 -6.03
N HIS A 990 -29.88 11.45 -5.58
CA HIS A 990 -29.35 12.50 -6.47
C HIS A 990 -28.06 12.06 -7.15
N ILE A 991 -27.17 11.40 -6.41
CA ILE A 991 -25.84 10.98 -6.90
C ILE A 991 -25.90 9.63 -7.63
N LEU A 992 -26.50 8.61 -7.02
CA LEU A 992 -26.56 7.25 -7.61
C LEU A 992 -27.81 7.00 -8.46
N LYS A 993 -28.85 7.83 -8.32
CA LYS A 993 -30.14 7.65 -8.99
C LYS A 993 -30.72 6.24 -8.77
N GLU A 994 -30.63 5.74 -7.55
CA GLU A 994 -31.39 4.55 -7.17
C GLU A 994 -32.88 4.91 -7.06
N ASP A 995 -33.71 4.25 -7.86
CA ASP A 995 -35.16 4.45 -7.79
C ASP A 995 -35.73 3.84 -6.51
N GLY A 996 -36.59 4.59 -5.82
CA GLY A 996 -37.51 4.00 -4.84
C GLY A 996 -38.55 3.17 -5.58
N ASN A 997 -38.82 1.94 -5.10
CA ASN A 997 -39.77 0.98 -5.70
C ASN A 997 -40.93 1.68 -6.42
N GLU A 998 -40.94 1.60 -7.76
CA GLU A 998 -42.15 1.77 -8.56
C GLU A 998 -42.96 0.48 -8.46
N ASN A 999 -43.61 0.28 -7.31
CA ASN A 999 -44.71 -0.67 -7.15
C ASN A 999 -45.94 0.06 -6.65
#